data_AF-A0A1U7D188-F1
#
_entry.id   AF-A0A1U7D188-F1
#
_cell.length_a   1.000
_cell.length_b   1.000
_cell.length_c   1.000
_cell.angle_alpha   90.00
_cell.angle_beta   90.00
_cell.angle_gamma   90.00
#
_symmetry.space_group_name_H-M   'P 1'
#
loop_
_entity.id
_entity.type
_entity.pdbx_description
1 polymer ?
#
loop_
_entity_poly.entity_id
_entity_poly.type
_entity_poly.pdbx_seq_one_letter_code
_entity_poly.pdbx_strand_id
1 'polypeptide(L)'
;MPPFDPSAAEGDLEDITGAFEIEVVARFDDLLSGYWQRVLDIGNGPAQNNILLTQVENTSDISFELFQGDDVYRVTAGNAIVEGEVATWTIGVDPGGLMYIEKDGARLAEASGVVPGAMLRANELLGRSNWVEDSPLDGAVLGIDVTQDGEASDGGFLNEPVQINGAFKLDVAVRYDDVAGGAWQGVFDFADATGDSAITLTQVEATSDMMFAIVQDGETYSITASDAITEGELAHWAVGIDDDGTMWMEKDGVRLAEGAGVVPADVTRENLGVGEATEAGGDAIDGVILDLTVSQAGGTDPVPPDEPVDPDPPDEPVDPDPETDGGIPQIDGAFRIDVSVRFDDLQGAYWQRVVDFGDGPATNNILLGQIENTGDMMLEVWVDGDAYRVVAAGAIVEGETALWSAGVDPDGLMWIEKDGERLAEADGVVPADVDRENLLVGESNWPEDDPLIGEVTELTVTELTEPSVPGEGPGDTPDDPVVPDDPTPPDDPTPPDDPIDPDDPTSEALGDMVFVAHQDDDLLFMNPTINDLIDADEPLTTVYLTSGDAGMDESYWSEREQGVKDAYAEMAGVSDWVDEILTVSASGNEFEIASSYLASEPDVRLIFMRLPDGFGGGGSERYGSEALQALWEGTIDTMTAVDGSATYTSASLQATLTALMQTYAPDRIHIQDHTTEHTDIEHSDHIHASEFTAAAAQDYSNDVTVTSYYGYATWGFDENVSGAEHEEMRTVFMEYAAHDPQVWAGEGQLIGAYEEWVQREYIAEEYTLSGGDVVAMMTVPHIEADAAAEHHKDAEEDQELELAEAQLVV
;
A
#
# COMPACT_ATOMS: atom_id res chain seq x y z
N MET A 1 20.90 10.91 -7.53
CA MET A 1 20.49 9.58 -7.05
C MET A 1 19.89 9.78 -5.67
N PRO A 2 18.55 9.79 -5.55
CA PRO A 2 17.96 9.49 -4.25
C PRO A 2 18.44 8.09 -3.82
N PRO A 3 18.57 7.82 -2.51
CA PRO A 3 18.82 6.47 -2.02
C PRO A 3 17.65 5.57 -2.41
N PHE A 4 17.95 4.30 -2.76
CA PHE A 4 16.96 3.25 -2.98
C PHE A 4 15.89 3.27 -1.90
N ASP A 5 14.63 3.30 -2.31
CA ASP A 5 13.52 3.11 -1.40
C ASP A 5 13.52 1.64 -0.94
N PRO A 6 13.73 1.33 0.36
CA PRO A 6 13.69 -0.03 0.86
C PRO A 6 12.34 -0.74 0.67
N SER A 7 11.25 -0.04 0.29
CA SER A 7 9.97 -0.64 -0.13
C SER A 7 9.88 -1.03 -1.61
N ALA A 8 10.84 -0.64 -2.46
CA ALA A 8 10.80 -0.96 -3.88
C ALA A 8 11.02 -2.47 -4.12
N ALA A 9 9.94 -3.18 -4.34
CA ALA A 9 9.98 -4.49 -4.98
C ALA A 9 10.48 -4.34 -6.43
N GLU A 10 10.74 -5.44 -7.13
CA GLU A 10 11.05 -5.40 -8.57
C GLU A 10 9.98 -4.69 -9.42
N GLY A 11 8.82 -4.37 -8.84
CA GLY A 11 7.64 -3.72 -9.43
C GLY A 11 7.53 -2.19 -9.29
N ASP A 12 8.65 -1.48 -9.12
CA ASP A 12 8.72 0.00 -9.14
C ASP A 12 9.67 0.49 -10.25
N LEU A 13 9.82 -0.26 -11.35
CA LEU A 13 10.46 0.27 -12.55
C LEU A 13 9.55 1.33 -13.18
N GLU A 14 10.13 2.35 -13.80
CA GLU A 14 9.32 3.40 -14.42
C GLU A 14 8.33 2.83 -15.44
N ASP A 15 7.08 3.24 -15.29
CA ASP A 15 5.96 2.75 -16.07
C ASP A 15 6.12 3.13 -17.55
N ILE A 16 6.18 2.16 -18.48
CA ILE A 16 6.44 2.45 -19.91
C ILE A 16 5.15 2.85 -20.62
N THR A 17 4.96 4.17 -20.83
CA THR A 17 3.72 4.76 -21.33
C THR A 17 3.78 5.25 -22.78
N GLY A 18 4.93 5.10 -23.44
CA GLY A 18 5.12 5.55 -24.81
C GLY A 18 6.42 5.07 -25.44
N ALA A 19 7.04 5.95 -26.24
CA ALA A 19 8.37 5.71 -26.76
C ALA A 19 9.36 5.79 -25.61
N PHE A 20 10.34 4.90 -25.60
CA PHE A 20 11.19 4.68 -24.44
C PHE A 20 12.57 4.14 -24.84
N GLU A 21 13.49 4.22 -23.90
CA GLU A 21 14.77 3.53 -23.86
C GLU A 21 14.87 2.77 -22.52
N ILE A 22 15.42 1.56 -22.53
CA ILE A 22 15.82 0.83 -21.32
C ILE A 22 17.30 0.51 -21.48
N GLU A 23 18.10 0.94 -20.52
CA GLU A 23 19.48 0.53 -20.35
C GLU A 23 19.57 -0.52 -19.23
N VAL A 24 20.23 -1.65 -19.49
CA VAL A 24 20.40 -2.70 -18.48
C VAL A 24 21.82 -3.25 -18.53
N VAL A 25 22.47 -3.35 -17.37
CA VAL A 25 23.78 -3.98 -17.23
C VAL A 25 23.54 -5.45 -16.88
N ALA A 26 24.00 -6.38 -17.71
CA ALA A 26 23.73 -7.79 -17.50
C ALA A 26 24.88 -8.70 -17.91
N ARG A 27 24.90 -9.90 -17.32
CA ARG A 27 25.85 -10.99 -17.60
C ARG A 27 25.08 -12.30 -17.78
N PHE A 28 25.51 -13.11 -18.74
CA PHE A 28 25.05 -14.49 -18.93
C PHE A 28 26.22 -15.43 -18.66
N ASP A 29 26.07 -16.42 -17.80
CA ASP A 29 27.18 -17.28 -17.38
C ASP A 29 27.17 -18.67 -18.03
N ASP A 30 26.00 -19.26 -18.28
CA ASP A 30 25.85 -20.49 -19.08
C ASP A 30 24.65 -20.38 -20.04
N LEU A 31 24.93 -20.22 -21.34
CA LEU A 31 23.86 -20.12 -22.35
C LEU A 31 23.12 -21.44 -22.59
N LEU A 32 23.70 -22.57 -22.14
CA LEU A 32 23.16 -23.91 -22.36
C LEU A 32 22.43 -24.47 -21.14
N SER A 33 22.54 -23.84 -19.97
CA SER A 33 21.84 -24.26 -18.75
C SER A 33 20.34 -23.97 -18.82
N GLY A 34 19.96 -22.87 -19.47
CA GLY A 34 18.56 -22.43 -19.64
C GLY A 34 18.08 -22.31 -21.09
N TYR A 35 16.75 -22.24 -21.26
CA TYR A 35 16.08 -21.95 -22.54
C TYR A 35 15.28 -20.64 -22.37
N TRP A 36 15.48 -19.67 -23.27
CA TRP A 36 14.90 -18.32 -23.21
C TRP A 36 15.17 -17.56 -21.91
N GLN A 37 16.43 -17.59 -21.46
CA GLN A 37 16.86 -16.82 -20.29
C GLN A 37 16.56 -15.32 -20.49
N ARG A 38 15.82 -14.72 -19.56
CA ARG A 38 15.35 -13.33 -19.62
C ARG A 38 16.32 -12.43 -18.87
N VAL A 39 16.71 -11.32 -19.47
CA VAL A 39 17.32 -10.20 -18.74
C VAL A 39 16.21 -9.39 -18.06
N LEU A 40 15.15 -9.09 -18.82
CA LEU A 40 13.93 -8.45 -18.32
C LEU A 40 12.69 -9.00 -19.04
N ASP A 41 11.56 -9.04 -18.32
CA ASP A 41 10.22 -9.39 -18.79
C ASP A 41 9.16 -8.55 -18.05
N ILE A 42 8.80 -7.40 -18.63
CA ILE A 42 7.84 -6.45 -18.06
C ILE A 42 6.48 -6.66 -18.77
N GLY A 43 5.41 -7.03 -18.08
CA GLY A 43 4.10 -7.33 -18.69
C GLY A 43 2.98 -7.69 -17.70
N ASN A 44 1.89 -8.28 -18.18
CA ASN A 44 0.72 -8.69 -17.37
C ASN A 44 0.54 -10.23 -17.37
N GLY A 45 1.64 -10.97 -17.53
CA GLY A 45 1.65 -12.43 -17.72
C GLY A 45 2.03 -12.86 -19.13
N PRO A 46 2.00 -14.18 -19.43
CA PRO A 46 2.43 -14.72 -20.71
C PRO A 46 1.72 -14.10 -21.92
N ALA A 47 2.48 -13.46 -22.80
CA ALA A 47 2.04 -12.79 -24.02
C ALA A 47 1.03 -11.66 -23.79
N GLN A 48 0.96 -11.13 -22.57
CA GLN A 48 0.05 -10.05 -22.19
C GLN A 48 0.84 -8.75 -22.06
N ASN A 49 0.99 -8.06 -23.19
CA ASN A 49 1.62 -6.73 -23.29
C ASN A 49 3.09 -6.66 -22.81
N ASN A 50 3.81 -7.78 -22.94
CA ASN A 50 5.20 -7.90 -22.51
C ASN A 50 6.19 -7.05 -23.32
N ILE A 51 7.21 -6.55 -22.62
CA ILE A 51 8.44 -5.95 -23.15
C ILE A 51 9.57 -6.84 -22.63
N LEU A 52 10.30 -7.50 -23.55
CA LEU A 52 11.27 -8.54 -23.22
C LEU A 52 12.65 -8.21 -23.76
N LEU A 53 13.70 -8.34 -22.94
CA LEU A 53 15.06 -8.55 -23.43
C LEU A 53 15.49 -9.97 -23.07
N THR A 54 15.74 -10.80 -24.08
CA THR A 54 15.86 -12.24 -23.89
C THR A 54 16.94 -12.88 -24.74
N GLN A 55 17.58 -13.91 -24.21
CA GLN A 55 18.28 -14.91 -25.02
C GLN A 55 17.28 -15.58 -25.97
N VAL A 56 17.69 -15.82 -27.22
CA VAL A 56 16.89 -16.65 -28.14
C VAL A 56 17.25 -18.11 -27.91
N GLU A 57 16.27 -18.89 -27.43
CA GLU A 57 16.44 -20.30 -27.14
C GLU A 57 17.64 -20.53 -26.19
N ASN A 58 18.60 -21.38 -26.58
CA ASN A 58 19.88 -21.58 -25.90
C ASN A 58 21.06 -21.17 -26.79
N THR A 59 20.91 -20.07 -27.53
CA THR A 59 21.91 -19.53 -28.46
C THR A 59 22.59 -18.28 -27.90
N SER A 60 23.57 -17.74 -28.62
CA SER A 60 24.19 -16.44 -28.30
C SER A 60 23.49 -15.26 -28.99
N ASP A 61 22.29 -15.47 -29.53
CA ASP A 61 21.46 -14.41 -30.09
C ASP A 61 20.62 -13.78 -28.97
N ILE A 62 20.45 -12.46 -29.01
CA ILE A 62 19.59 -11.71 -28.08
C ILE A 62 18.43 -11.06 -28.86
N SER A 63 17.25 -11.04 -28.27
CA SER A 63 16.02 -10.56 -28.88
C SER A 63 15.34 -9.55 -27.96
N PHE A 64 14.90 -8.45 -28.55
CA PHE A 64 13.98 -7.51 -27.93
C PHE A 64 12.60 -7.73 -28.57
N GLU A 65 11.63 -8.06 -27.73
CA GLU A 65 10.26 -8.37 -28.15
C GLU A 65 9.25 -7.48 -27.44
N LEU A 66 8.27 -6.99 -28.20
CA LEU A 66 7.16 -6.20 -27.72
C LEU A 66 5.87 -6.90 -28.13
N PHE A 67 5.07 -7.28 -27.14
CA PHE A 67 3.73 -7.81 -27.30
C PHE A 67 2.75 -6.65 -27.09
N GLN A 68 1.78 -6.50 -27.99
CA GLN A 68 0.73 -5.50 -27.83
C GLN A 68 -0.56 -6.01 -28.48
N GLY A 69 -1.56 -6.29 -27.64
CA GLY A 69 -2.75 -7.04 -28.09
C GLY A 69 -2.36 -8.42 -28.60
N ASP A 70 -2.81 -8.78 -29.81
CA ASP A 70 -2.50 -10.07 -30.44
C ASP A 70 -1.19 -10.06 -31.27
N ASP A 71 -0.54 -8.89 -31.40
CA ASP A 71 0.63 -8.70 -32.25
C ASP A 71 1.94 -8.81 -31.46
N VAL A 72 2.97 -9.34 -32.11
CA VAL A 72 4.34 -9.45 -31.57
C VAL A 72 5.32 -8.79 -32.52
N TYR A 73 6.06 -7.81 -32.02
CA TYR A 73 7.13 -7.11 -32.72
C TYR A 73 8.47 -7.56 -32.16
N ARG A 74 9.45 -7.81 -33.05
CA ARG A 74 10.72 -8.43 -32.67
C ARG A 74 11.89 -7.81 -33.42
N VAL A 75 12.97 -7.55 -32.70
CA VAL A 75 14.30 -7.28 -33.24
C VAL A 75 15.29 -8.27 -32.60
N THR A 76 16.20 -8.83 -33.38
CA THR A 76 17.16 -9.84 -32.90
C THR A 76 18.57 -9.51 -33.36
N ALA A 77 19.51 -9.42 -32.42
CA ALA A 77 20.93 -9.27 -32.68
C ALA A 77 21.61 -10.64 -32.55
N GLY A 78 22.10 -11.17 -33.67
CA GLY A 78 22.69 -12.51 -33.71
C GLY A 78 24.14 -12.55 -33.22
N ASN A 79 24.49 -13.59 -32.45
CA ASN A 79 25.80 -13.83 -31.84
C ASN A 79 26.31 -12.64 -31.01
N ALA A 80 25.41 -11.97 -30.30
CA ALA A 80 25.71 -10.77 -29.51
C ALA A 80 26.15 -11.10 -28.08
N ILE A 81 25.66 -12.20 -27.51
CA ILE A 81 25.95 -12.61 -26.13
C ILE A 81 27.31 -13.32 -26.08
N VAL A 82 28.13 -12.97 -25.08
CA VAL A 82 29.40 -13.63 -24.75
C VAL A 82 29.31 -14.08 -23.30
N GLU A 83 29.45 -15.39 -23.06
CA GLU A 83 29.38 -15.97 -21.70
C GLU A 83 30.43 -15.33 -20.77
N GLY A 84 30.00 -14.96 -19.56
CA GLY A 84 30.78 -14.32 -18.51
C GLY A 84 31.15 -12.86 -18.77
N GLU A 85 30.70 -12.26 -19.87
CA GLU A 85 30.91 -10.83 -20.15
C GLU A 85 29.78 -10.00 -19.53
N VAL A 86 30.13 -9.10 -18.61
CA VAL A 86 29.24 -8.00 -18.22
C VAL A 86 29.19 -7.00 -19.37
N ALA A 87 28.00 -6.67 -19.85
CA ALA A 87 27.79 -5.70 -20.91
C ALA A 87 26.58 -4.82 -20.62
N THR A 88 26.60 -3.60 -21.14
CA THR A 88 25.44 -2.70 -21.11
C THR A 88 24.61 -2.94 -22.37
N TRP A 89 23.34 -3.28 -22.18
CA TRP A 89 22.37 -3.47 -23.25
C TRP A 89 21.36 -2.33 -23.24
N THR A 90 21.17 -1.71 -24.40
CA THR A 90 20.18 -0.64 -24.55
C THR A 90 19.13 -1.08 -25.55
N ILE A 91 17.86 -1.14 -25.15
CA ILE A 91 16.73 -1.38 -26.03
C ILE A 91 15.81 -0.17 -26.04
N GLY A 92 15.04 0.02 -27.10
CA GLY A 92 14.10 1.11 -27.12
C GLY A 92 13.20 1.12 -28.33
N VAL A 93 12.16 1.93 -28.24
CA VAL A 93 11.22 2.22 -29.31
C VAL A 93 11.16 3.72 -29.51
N ASP A 94 11.58 4.20 -30.68
CA ASP A 94 11.48 5.63 -31.00
C ASP A 94 10.03 6.07 -31.26
N PRO A 95 9.71 7.37 -31.29
CA PRO A 95 8.35 7.87 -31.58
C PRO A 95 7.79 7.47 -32.96
N GLY A 96 8.66 7.00 -33.87
CA GLY A 96 8.28 6.45 -35.17
C GLY A 96 7.97 4.96 -35.15
N GLY A 97 8.13 4.29 -34.00
CA GLY A 97 7.96 2.85 -33.81
C GLY A 97 9.17 2.02 -34.23
N LEU A 98 10.36 2.62 -34.41
CA LEU A 98 11.58 1.84 -34.68
C LEU A 98 12.09 1.22 -33.38
N MET A 99 12.10 -0.12 -33.34
CA MET A 99 12.71 -0.90 -32.25
C MET A 99 14.20 -1.10 -32.51
N TYR A 100 15.01 -1.12 -31.45
CA TYR A 100 16.44 -1.34 -31.56
C TYR A 100 17.06 -2.11 -30.40
N ILE A 101 18.25 -2.66 -30.64
CA ILE A 101 19.15 -3.22 -29.62
C ILE A 101 20.54 -2.62 -29.82
N GLU A 102 21.14 -2.14 -28.74
CA GLU A 102 22.55 -1.76 -28.64
C GLU A 102 23.27 -2.63 -27.61
N LYS A 103 24.58 -2.75 -27.79
CA LYS A 103 25.50 -3.31 -26.79
C LYS A 103 26.69 -2.36 -26.64
N ASP A 104 26.98 -1.92 -25.43
CA ASP A 104 28.06 -0.99 -25.09
C ASP A 104 28.03 0.28 -25.97
N GLY A 105 26.83 0.84 -26.18
CA GLY A 105 26.57 2.02 -27.02
C GLY A 105 26.72 1.79 -28.53
N ALA A 106 26.82 0.55 -28.99
CA ALA A 106 26.86 0.20 -30.41
C ALA A 106 25.55 -0.47 -30.86
N ARG A 107 24.79 0.21 -31.73
CA ARG A 107 23.60 -0.33 -32.41
C ARG A 107 23.91 -1.65 -33.13
N LEU A 108 23.29 -2.74 -32.70
CA LEU A 108 23.46 -4.09 -33.26
C LEU A 108 22.35 -4.48 -34.24
N ALA A 109 21.10 -4.12 -33.93
CA ALA A 109 19.93 -4.48 -34.72
C ALA A 109 18.82 -3.42 -34.60
N GLU A 110 17.99 -3.33 -35.65
CA GLU A 110 16.79 -2.48 -35.68
C GLU A 110 15.68 -3.15 -36.50
N ALA A 111 14.43 -2.91 -36.12
CA ALA A 111 13.25 -3.38 -36.85
C ALA A 111 12.07 -2.42 -36.67
N SER A 112 11.11 -2.46 -37.59
CA SER A 112 9.84 -1.74 -37.39
C SER A 112 8.98 -2.47 -36.38
N GLY A 113 8.51 -1.74 -35.37
CA GLY A 113 7.61 -2.19 -34.33
C GLY A 113 6.40 -1.27 -34.18
N VAL A 114 5.96 -1.09 -32.93
CA VAL A 114 4.91 -0.17 -32.52
C VAL A 114 5.36 0.54 -31.25
N VAL A 115 4.94 1.80 -31.08
CA VAL A 115 5.09 2.49 -29.80
C VAL A 115 4.15 1.82 -28.78
N PRO A 116 4.64 1.39 -27.61
CA PRO A 116 3.81 0.85 -26.55
C PRO A 116 2.63 1.75 -26.18
N GLY A 117 1.49 1.15 -25.86
CA GLY A 117 0.39 1.86 -25.24
C GLY A 117 0.67 2.20 -23.78
N ALA A 118 0.12 3.31 -23.29
CA ALA A 118 0.08 3.65 -21.88
C ALA A 118 -0.80 2.66 -21.14
N MET A 119 -0.18 1.80 -20.34
CA MET A 119 -0.85 0.83 -19.49
C MET A 119 0.09 0.35 -18.40
N LEU A 120 -0.49 0.06 -17.23
CA LEU A 120 0.21 -0.61 -16.15
C LEU A 120 0.60 -2.03 -16.57
N ARG A 121 1.83 -2.41 -16.22
CA ARG A 121 2.34 -3.78 -16.35
C ARG A 121 2.62 -4.32 -14.96
N ALA A 122 1.76 -5.19 -14.47
CA ALA A 122 1.78 -5.67 -13.09
C ALA A 122 2.99 -6.56 -12.74
N ASN A 123 3.67 -7.12 -13.74
CA ASN A 123 4.84 -7.97 -13.56
C ASN A 123 6.06 -7.30 -14.16
N GLU A 124 7.03 -6.96 -13.33
CA GLU A 124 8.28 -6.33 -13.73
C GLU A 124 9.45 -7.24 -13.34
N LEU A 125 9.72 -8.23 -14.20
CA LEU A 125 10.58 -9.34 -13.84
C LEU A 125 12.00 -9.13 -14.37
N LEU A 126 13.00 -9.08 -13.48
CA LEU A 126 14.42 -9.10 -13.85
C LEU A 126 14.97 -10.52 -13.68
N GLY A 127 15.73 -11.03 -14.64
CA GLY A 127 16.28 -12.40 -14.58
C GLY A 127 15.24 -13.54 -14.61
N ARG A 128 13.94 -13.20 -14.71
CA ARG A 128 12.80 -14.13 -14.59
C ARG A 128 11.84 -13.94 -15.77
N SER A 129 10.89 -14.87 -15.90
CA SER A 129 9.95 -14.91 -17.02
C SER A 129 8.51 -14.99 -16.54
N ASN A 130 7.63 -14.34 -17.28
CA ASN A 130 6.19 -14.53 -17.16
C ASN A 130 5.76 -15.95 -17.60
N TRP A 131 6.60 -16.67 -18.37
CA TRP A 131 6.35 -18.05 -18.79
C TRP A 131 7.01 -19.05 -17.85
N VAL A 132 6.20 -19.93 -17.28
CA VAL A 132 6.65 -20.98 -16.35
C VAL A 132 7.61 -22.00 -16.99
N GLU A 133 7.61 -22.14 -18.32
CA GLU A 133 8.51 -23.06 -19.02
C GLU A 133 9.91 -22.50 -19.30
N ASP A 134 10.10 -21.18 -19.18
CA ASP A 134 11.39 -20.55 -19.41
C ASP A 134 12.29 -20.75 -18.19
N SER A 135 13.59 -20.83 -18.44
CA SER A 135 14.57 -20.92 -17.36
C SER A 135 14.88 -19.52 -16.83
N PRO A 136 15.09 -19.35 -15.51
CA PRO A 136 15.72 -18.14 -14.98
C PRO A 136 17.05 -17.87 -15.68
N LEU A 137 17.49 -16.61 -15.63
CA LEU A 137 18.82 -16.24 -16.05
C LEU A 137 19.84 -16.97 -15.18
N ASP A 138 20.77 -17.67 -15.82
CA ASP A 138 22.02 -18.15 -15.21
C ASP A 138 23.05 -17.04 -15.45
N GLY A 139 23.19 -16.16 -14.46
CA GLY A 139 23.93 -14.91 -14.61
C GLY A 139 23.39 -13.80 -13.74
N ALA A 140 23.53 -12.54 -14.18
CA ALA A 140 23.10 -11.43 -13.34
C ALA A 140 22.54 -10.23 -14.10
N VAL A 141 21.59 -9.54 -13.45
CA VAL A 141 21.19 -8.17 -13.77
C VAL A 141 21.83 -7.24 -12.73
N LEU A 142 22.66 -6.30 -13.17
CA LEU A 142 23.54 -5.48 -12.34
C LEU A 142 23.20 -3.98 -12.45
N GLY A 143 21.93 -3.68 -12.69
CA GLY A 143 21.42 -2.31 -12.84
C GLY A 143 20.51 -2.18 -14.06
N ILE A 144 19.51 -1.33 -13.94
CA ILE A 144 18.54 -1.00 -14.99
C ILE A 144 18.14 0.46 -14.88
N ASP A 145 18.00 1.12 -16.02
CA ASP A 145 17.45 2.47 -16.16
C ASP A 145 16.37 2.42 -17.26
N VAL A 146 15.22 3.01 -16.97
CA VAL A 146 14.15 3.20 -17.94
C VAL A 146 14.09 4.70 -18.20
N THR A 147 13.94 5.12 -19.45
CA THR A 147 13.83 6.54 -19.78
C THR A 147 12.79 6.72 -20.87
N GLN A 148 11.77 7.53 -20.61
CA GLN A 148 10.74 7.84 -21.61
C GLN A 148 11.24 8.89 -22.61
N ASP A 149 10.73 8.84 -23.85
CA ASP A 149 11.05 9.85 -24.86
C ASP A 149 10.62 11.25 -24.40
N GLY A 150 11.60 12.14 -24.26
CA GLY A 150 11.38 13.53 -23.85
C GLY A 150 11.66 13.80 -22.38
N GLU A 151 11.88 12.75 -21.58
CA GLU A 151 12.34 12.86 -20.20
C GLU A 151 13.88 12.91 -20.16
N ALA A 152 14.42 13.42 -19.05
CA ALA A 152 15.85 13.39 -18.83
C ALA A 152 16.20 12.04 -18.20
N SER A 153 17.19 11.33 -18.73
CA SER A 153 17.77 10.18 -18.02
C SER A 153 18.26 10.67 -16.65
N ASP A 154 17.72 10.05 -15.61
CA ASP A 154 18.05 10.30 -14.21
C ASP A 154 19.05 9.25 -13.68
N GLY A 155 19.32 8.21 -14.48
CA GLY A 155 20.24 7.12 -14.19
C GLY A 155 19.56 5.91 -13.55
N GLY A 156 18.25 5.98 -13.29
CA GLY A 156 17.43 4.90 -12.72
C GLY A 156 18.11 4.14 -11.58
N PHE A 157 18.01 2.81 -11.62
CA PHE A 157 18.65 1.89 -10.69
C PHE A 157 20.01 1.38 -11.19
N LEU A 158 20.75 2.19 -11.96
CA LEU A 158 22.12 1.85 -12.35
C LEU A 158 23.09 2.00 -11.18
N ASN A 159 24.02 1.05 -11.08
CA ASN A 159 25.04 1.06 -10.04
C ASN A 159 26.17 2.04 -10.40
N GLU A 160 26.33 3.11 -9.62
CA GLU A 160 27.36 4.15 -9.81
C GLU A 160 28.35 4.16 -8.62
N PRO A 161 29.25 3.17 -8.52
CA PRO A 161 30.12 3.03 -7.37
C PRO A 161 31.14 4.19 -7.28
N VAL A 162 31.30 4.74 -6.07
CA VAL A 162 32.22 5.84 -5.77
C VAL A 162 33.32 5.44 -4.79
N GLN A 163 34.37 6.25 -4.69
CA GLN A 163 35.45 6.05 -3.71
C GLN A 163 34.94 6.25 -2.27
N ILE A 164 35.44 5.45 -1.33
CA ILE A 164 35.09 5.50 0.10
C ILE A 164 36.30 5.90 0.94
N ASN A 165 36.26 7.07 1.57
CA ASN A 165 37.43 7.69 2.24
C ASN A 165 37.19 8.08 3.71
N GLY A 166 36.33 7.33 4.41
CA GLY A 166 35.98 7.60 5.80
C GLY A 166 34.81 6.75 6.25
N ALA A 167 34.14 7.20 7.32
CA ALA A 167 32.87 6.63 7.77
C ALA A 167 31.81 6.78 6.68
N PHE A 168 31.00 5.74 6.49
CA PHE A 168 30.07 5.67 5.38
C PHE A 168 28.88 4.76 5.69
N LYS A 169 27.80 4.97 4.93
CA LYS A 169 26.71 4.03 4.71
C LYS A 169 26.64 3.73 3.21
N LEU A 170 26.44 2.46 2.88
CA LEU A 170 26.20 1.98 1.52
C LEU A 170 24.89 1.21 1.53
N ASP A 171 23.99 1.60 0.64
CA ASP A 171 22.67 1.03 0.41
C ASP A 171 22.68 0.29 -0.94
N VAL A 172 22.05 -0.89 -1.01
CA VAL A 172 22.00 -1.71 -2.22
C VAL A 172 20.84 -2.73 -2.15
N ALA A 173 20.12 -2.94 -3.25
CA ALA A 173 19.12 -3.99 -3.37
C ALA A 173 19.72 -5.24 -4.00
N VAL A 174 19.52 -6.41 -3.37
CA VAL A 174 20.17 -7.66 -3.79
C VAL A 174 19.19 -8.81 -3.76
N ARG A 175 19.17 -9.59 -4.85
CA ARG A 175 18.49 -10.89 -4.94
C ARG A 175 19.50 -11.95 -5.33
N TYR A 176 19.54 -13.06 -4.61
CA TYR A 176 20.30 -14.25 -4.99
C TYR A 176 19.35 -15.27 -5.62
N ASP A 177 19.58 -15.68 -6.87
CA ASP A 177 18.71 -16.66 -7.55
C ASP A 177 19.22 -18.11 -7.41
N ASP A 178 20.51 -18.33 -7.17
CA ASP A 178 21.06 -19.63 -6.78
C ASP A 178 22.12 -19.48 -5.67
N VAL A 179 21.68 -19.58 -4.40
CA VAL A 179 22.56 -19.45 -3.23
C VAL A 179 23.53 -20.63 -3.16
N ALA A 180 23.14 -21.81 -3.63
CA ALA A 180 23.96 -23.02 -3.56
C ALA A 180 24.87 -23.21 -4.80
N GLY A 181 24.64 -22.45 -5.86
CA GLY A 181 25.31 -22.53 -7.16
C GLY A 181 26.75 -22.01 -7.15
N GLY A 182 27.03 -21.00 -6.32
CA GLY A 182 28.34 -20.38 -6.18
C GLY A 182 28.77 -20.21 -4.72
N ALA A 183 30.08 -20.16 -4.48
CA ALA A 183 30.63 -19.82 -3.18
C ALA A 183 31.18 -18.40 -3.17
N TRP A 184 30.96 -17.65 -2.09
CA TRP A 184 31.45 -16.28 -1.94
C TRP A 184 30.97 -15.35 -3.05
N GLN A 185 29.70 -15.51 -3.45
CA GLN A 185 29.06 -14.65 -4.43
C GLN A 185 29.08 -13.19 -3.93
N GLY A 186 29.80 -12.34 -4.65
CA GLY A 186 30.06 -10.95 -4.28
C GLY A 186 28.95 -9.99 -4.72
N VAL A 187 28.45 -9.17 -3.80
CA VAL A 187 27.59 -8.03 -4.11
C VAL A 187 28.44 -6.88 -4.64
N PHE A 188 29.43 -6.46 -3.86
CA PHE A 188 30.41 -5.48 -4.31
C PHE A 188 31.79 -5.74 -3.70
N ASP A 189 32.81 -5.28 -4.41
CA ASP A 189 34.21 -5.39 -4.00
C ASP A 189 35.01 -4.16 -4.43
N PHE A 190 35.23 -3.27 -3.46
CA PHE A 190 35.97 -2.04 -3.66
C PHE A 190 37.37 -2.19 -3.08
N ALA A 191 38.36 -2.39 -3.94
CA ALA A 191 39.71 -2.75 -3.53
C ALA A 191 40.81 -1.93 -4.22
N ASP A 192 41.90 -1.70 -3.50
CA ASP A 192 43.14 -1.23 -4.11
C ASP A 192 43.81 -2.34 -4.96
N ALA A 193 44.78 -1.95 -5.79
CA ALA A 193 45.51 -2.86 -6.66
C ALA A 193 46.27 -3.99 -5.93
N THR A 194 46.41 -3.90 -4.60
CA THR A 194 47.07 -4.91 -3.78
C THR A 194 46.10 -5.82 -3.02
N GLY A 195 44.84 -5.40 -2.84
CA GLY A 195 43.86 -5.99 -1.94
C GLY A 195 44.15 -5.73 -0.45
N ASP A 196 45.16 -4.91 -0.13
CA ASP A 196 45.52 -4.58 1.26
C ASP A 196 44.56 -3.53 1.85
N SER A 197 43.79 -2.84 0.99
CA SER A 197 42.67 -1.98 1.34
C SER A 197 41.44 -2.38 0.53
N ALA A 198 40.43 -2.92 1.19
CA ALA A 198 39.21 -3.41 0.52
C ALA A 198 37.96 -3.18 1.37
N ILE A 199 36.80 -3.06 0.71
CA ILE A 199 35.48 -3.03 1.34
C ILE A 199 34.60 -3.98 0.54
N THR A 200 34.06 -4.99 1.18
CA THR A 200 33.33 -6.08 0.51
C THR A 200 32.04 -6.43 1.22
N LEU A 201 31.01 -6.73 0.43
CA LEU A 201 29.77 -7.40 0.86
C LEU A 201 29.62 -8.67 0.04
N THR A 202 29.59 -9.82 0.70
CA THR A 202 29.62 -11.12 0.03
C THR A 202 28.91 -12.21 0.83
N GLN A 203 28.33 -13.16 0.12
CA GLN A 203 27.86 -14.42 0.68
C GLN A 203 29.03 -15.17 1.35
N VAL A 204 28.78 -15.91 2.43
CA VAL A 204 29.81 -16.77 3.05
C VAL A 204 29.72 -18.18 2.48
N GLU A 205 30.80 -18.64 1.84
CA GLU A 205 30.82 -19.92 1.12
C GLU A 205 29.55 -20.06 0.23
N ALA A 206 28.97 -21.26 0.11
CA ALA A 206 27.68 -21.48 -0.54
C ALA A 206 26.59 -21.67 0.53
N THR A 207 26.41 -20.65 1.38
CA THR A 207 25.44 -20.66 2.50
C THR A 207 24.58 -19.39 2.50
N SER A 208 23.51 -19.37 3.31
CA SER A 208 22.64 -18.19 3.47
C SER A 208 23.21 -17.09 4.37
N ASP A 209 24.50 -17.17 4.73
CA ASP A 209 25.15 -16.17 5.58
C ASP A 209 25.68 -15.00 4.72
N MET A 210 25.50 -13.77 5.18
CA MET A 210 26.02 -12.56 4.55
C MET A 210 27.18 -11.98 5.38
N MET A 211 28.29 -11.61 4.74
CA MET A 211 29.45 -11.02 5.39
C MET A 211 29.78 -9.64 4.82
N PHE A 212 29.94 -8.67 5.73
CA PHE A 212 30.51 -7.36 5.43
C PHE A 212 31.91 -7.29 6.02
N ALA A 213 32.89 -6.93 5.19
CA ALA A 213 34.29 -6.85 5.60
C ALA A 213 34.97 -5.56 5.12
N ILE A 214 35.83 -5.03 5.99
CA ILE A 214 36.78 -3.96 5.68
C ILE A 214 38.18 -4.51 5.89
N VAL A 215 39.02 -4.42 4.86
CA VAL A 215 40.44 -4.71 4.93
C VAL A 215 41.21 -3.40 4.94
N GLN A 216 42.13 -3.23 5.88
CA GLN A 216 43.02 -2.07 5.94
C GLN A 216 44.43 -2.49 6.37
N ASP A 217 45.44 -2.08 5.60
CA ASP A 217 46.84 -2.48 5.77
C ASP A 217 47.02 -4.04 5.81
N GLY A 218 46.15 -4.77 5.10
CA GLY A 218 46.13 -6.23 5.05
C GLY A 218 45.54 -6.91 6.30
N GLU A 219 44.94 -6.15 7.22
CA GLU A 219 44.17 -6.67 8.36
C GLU A 219 42.68 -6.62 8.04
N THR A 220 41.97 -7.75 8.26
CA THR A 220 40.54 -7.90 7.98
C THR A 220 39.71 -7.70 9.23
N TYR A 221 38.69 -6.85 9.12
CA TYR A 221 37.63 -6.62 10.09
C TYR A 221 36.32 -7.05 9.44
N SER A 222 35.53 -7.90 10.08
CA SER A 222 34.29 -8.37 9.48
C SER A 222 33.19 -8.65 10.50
N ILE A 223 31.97 -8.55 10.02
CA ILE A 223 30.75 -8.98 10.70
C ILE A 223 29.97 -9.90 9.76
N THR A 224 29.20 -10.82 10.34
CA THR A 224 28.41 -11.80 9.59
C THR A 224 27.00 -11.85 10.15
N ALA A 225 26.01 -11.73 9.27
CA ALA A 225 24.63 -12.05 9.55
C ALA A 225 24.36 -13.48 9.10
N SER A 226 24.04 -14.37 10.04
CA SER A 226 23.77 -15.78 9.75
C SER A 226 22.34 -16.00 9.27
N ASP A 227 22.16 -16.91 8.31
CA ASP A 227 20.86 -17.27 7.72
C ASP A 227 20.06 -16.04 7.24
N ALA A 228 20.76 -15.03 6.70
CA ALA A 228 20.18 -13.73 6.34
C ALA A 228 19.74 -13.64 4.87
N ILE A 229 20.27 -14.51 4.00
CA ILE A 229 19.94 -14.57 2.57
C ILE A 229 18.82 -15.58 2.34
N THR A 230 17.71 -15.13 1.77
CA THR A 230 16.66 -15.99 1.23
C THR A 230 16.81 -16.05 -0.29
N GLU A 231 16.94 -17.25 -0.85
CA GLU A 231 17.00 -17.43 -2.30
C GLU A 231 15.70 -16.93 -2.96
N GLY A 232 15.87 -16.11 -3.99
CA GLY A 232 14.81 -15.53 -4.80
C GLY A 232 14.11 -14.30 -4.21
N GLU A 233 14.48 -13.87 -2.99
CA GLU A 233 14.01 -12.64 -2.35
C GLU A 233 14.88 -11.45 -2.76
N LEU A 234 14.29 -10.41 -3.33
CA LEU A 234 14.97 -9.11 -3.44
C LEU A 234 14.87 -8.44 -2.07
N ALA A 235 16.01 -8.10 -1.47
CA ALA A 235 16.08 -7.44 -0.18
C ALA A 235 16.99 -6.23 -0.23
N HIS A 236 16.67 -5.21 0.55
CA HIS A 236 17.50 -4.03 0.71
C HIS A 236 18.56 -4.26 1.79
N TRP A 237 19.82 -4.01 1.46
CA TRP A 237 20.95 -4.15 2.37
C TRP A 237 21.60 -2.80 2.60
N ALA A 238 21.74 -2.43 3.87
CA ALA A 238 22.54 -1.29 4.27
C ALA A 238 23.75 -1.78 5.08
N VAL A 239 24.95 -1.36 4.69
CA VAL A 239 26.19 -1.64 5.43
C VAL A 239 26.97 -0.37 5.65
N GLY A 240 27.64 -0.28 6.79
CA GLY A 240 28.35 0.94 7.11
C GLY A 240 29.33 0.80 8.25
N ILE A 241 30.04 1.89 8.48
CA ILE A 241 30.89 2.06 9.65
C ILE A 241 30.81 3.50 10.14
N ASP A 242 30.59 3.65 11.44
CA ASP A 242 30.49 4.95 12.10
C ASP A 242 31.88 5.51 12.42
N ASP A 243 31.95 6.82 12.70
CA ASP A 243 33.20 7.52 13.04
C ASP A 243 33.92 6.93 14.26
N ASP A 244 33.21 6.24 15.14
CA ASP A 244 33.78 5.57 16.31
C ASP A 244 34.38 4.18 16.01
N GLY A 245 34.25 3.71 14.76
CA GLY A 245 34.75 2.44 14.27
C GLY A 245 33.78 1.27 14.43
N THR A 246 32.51 1.52 14.72
CA THR A 246 31.46 0.49 14.79
C THR A 246 30.97 0.14 13.38
N MET A 247 31.26 -1.09 12.93
CA MET A 247 30.75 -1.65 11.68
C MET A 247 29.37 -2.22 11.88
N TRP A 248 28.56 -2.17 10.82
CA TRP A 248 27.21 -2.68 10.87
C TRP A 248 26.61 -3.13 9.55
N MET A 249 25.56 -3.94 9.67
CA MET A 249 24.78 -4.49 8.57
C MET A 249 23.30 -4.56 8.95
N GLU A 250 22.47 -4.10 8.03
CA GLU A 250 21.01 -4.09 8.07
C GLU A 250 20.44 -4.78 6.82
N LYS A 251 19.29 -5.42 7.00
CA LYS A 251 18.46 -5.96 5.92
C LYS A 251 17.04 -5.42 6.14
N ASP A 252 16.48 -4.76 5.13
CA ASP A 252 15.12 -4.20 5.15
C ASP A 252 14.88 -3.31 6.39
N GLY A 253 15.85 -2.45 6.71
CA GLY A 253 15.83 -1.56 7.88
C GLY A 253 16.10 -2.25 9.22
N VAL A 254 16.23 -3.58 9.26
CA VAL A 254 16.47 -4.35 10.49
C VAL A 254 17.96 -4.62 10.68
N ARG A 255 18.50 -4.20 11.83
CA ARG A 255 19.90 -4.43 12.23
C ARG A 255 20.19 -5.91 12.47
N LEU A 256 21.04 -6.52 11.63
CA LEU A 256 21.38 -7.94 11.71
C LEU A 256 22.72 -8.22 12.39
N ALA A 257 23.71 -7.35 12.18
CA ALA A 257 25.04 -7.53 12.75
C ALA A 257 25.71 -6.20 13.10
N GLU A 258 26.53 -6.22 14.15
CA GLU A 258 27.36 -5.10 14.58
C GLU A 258 28.67 -5.62 15.18
N GLY A 259 29.76 -4.90 14.95
CA GLY A 259 31.08 -5.27 15.46
C GLY A 259 32.10 -4.14 15.38
N ALA A 260 33.24 -4.35 16.03
CA ALA A 260 34.34 -3.40 15.95
C ALA A 260 35.09 -3.55 14.62
N GLY A 261 35.32 -2.42 13.96
CA GLY A 261 36.05 -2.34 12.70
C GLY A 261 37.10 -1.25 12.66
N VAL A 262 37.41 -0.81 11.44
CA VAL A 262 38.35 0.26 11.14
C VAL A 262 37.75 1.21 10.11
N VAL A 263 37.69 2.50 10.44
CA VAL A 263 37.21 3.54 9.52
C VAL A 263 38.13 3.56 8.29
N PRO A 264 37.58 3.37 7.07
CA PRO A 264 38.36 3.34 5.83
C PRO A 264 39.31 4.52 5.69
N ALA A 265 40.57 4.23 5.38
CA ALA A 265 41.54 5.26 5.02
C ALA A 265 41.18 5.91 3.66
N ASP A 266 41.56 7.19 3.51
CA ASP A 266 41.55 7.90 2.23
C ASP A 266 42.62 7.33 1.30
N VAL A 267 42.24 6.27 0.59
CA VAL A 267 43.07 5.55 -0.38
C VAL A 267 42.26 5.32 -1.65
N THR A 268 42.92 5.50 -2.79
CA THR A 268 42.30 5.16 -4.06
C THR A 268 42.17 3.65 -4.20
N ARG A 269 40.95 3.19 -4.37
CA ARG A 269 40.61 1.82 -4.75
C ARG A 269 40.48 1.76 -6.26
N GLU A 270 41.43 1.10 -6.93
CA GLU A 270 41.42 0.99 -8.39
C GLU A 270 40.35 0.05 -8.93
N ASN A 271 39.83 -0.86 -8.10
CA ASN A 271 38.69 -1.71 -8.43
C ASN A 271 37.45 -1.24 -7.66
N LEU A 272 36.35 -1.06 -8.37
CA LEU A 272 35.02 -0.76 -7.82
C LEU A 272 34.02 -1.77 -8.41
N GLY A 273 34.26 -3.06 -8.18
CA GLY A 273 33.49 -4.13 -8.79
C GLY A 273 32.11 -4.29 -8.15
N VAL A 274 31.11 -4.62 -8.97
CA VAL A 274 29.73 -4.94 -8.56
C VAL A 274 29.35 -6.28 -9.21
N GLY A 275 28.79 -7.20 -8.42
CA GLY A 275 28.41 -8.54 -8.88
C GLY A 275 29.59 -9.49 -9.18
N GLU A 276 30.82 -9.07 -8.86
CA GLU A 276 32.04 -9.86 -8.98
C GLU A 276 32.59 -10.18 -7.59
N ALA A 277 33.21 -11.36 -7.42
CA ALA A 277 33.97 -11.69 -6.23
C ALA A 277 35.48 -11.56 -6.48
N THR A 278 36.22 -10.85 -5.61
CA THR A 278 37.69 -10.86 -5.63
C THR A 278 38.34 -11.69 -4.53
N GLU A 279 37.53 -12.30 -3.65
CA GLU A 279 38.01 -13.38 -2.78
C GLU A 279 38.67 -14.46 -3.65
N ALA A 280 39.83 -14.96 -3.19
CA ALA A 280 40.59 -15.94 -3.95
C ALA A 280 39.82 -17.26 -4.10
N GLY A 281 39.04 -17.39 -5.18
CA GLY A 281 38.17 -18.52 -5.45
C GLY A 281 36.69 -18.29 -5.15
N GLY A 282 36.25 -17.03 -5.00
CA GLY A 282 34.83 -16.67 -5.00
C GLY A 282 34.24 -16.62 -6.41
N ASP A 283 32.94 -16.88 -6.49
CA ASP A 283 32.16 -16.87 -7.71
C ASP A 283 31.45 -15.53 -7.89
N ALA A 284 31.11 -15.19 -9.14
CA ALA A 284 30.30 -14.01 -9.40
C ALA A 284 28.83 -14.29 -9.03
N ILE A 285 28.06 -13.25 -8.69
CA ILE A 285 26.67 -13.45 -8.23
C ILE A 285 25.79 -14.02 -9.36
N ASP A 286 24.95 -14.99 -9.03
CA ASP A 286 23.79 -15.39 -9.82
C ASP A 286 22.53 -14.73 -9.22
N GLY A 287 22.00 -13.69 -9.88
CA GLY A 287 20.89 -12.89 -9.35
C GLY A 287 20.81 -11.43 -9.80
N VAL A 288 20.38 -10.55 -8.90
CA VAL A 288 20.09 -9.14 -9.19
C VAL A 288 20.79 -8.23 -8.19
N ILE A 289 21.42 -7.16 -8.68
CA ILE A 289 21.98 -6.07 -7.86
C ILE A 289 21.54 -4.72 -8.45
N LEU A 290 20.78 -3.95 -7.68
CA LEU A 290 20.27 -2.64 -8.07
C LEU A 290 20.66 -1.57 -7.05
N ASP A 291 20.74 -0.34 -7.54
CA ASP A 291 20.82 0.88 -6.77
C ASP A 291 21.85 0.93 -5.64
N LEU A 292 23.07 0.51 -5.96
CA LEU A 292 24.20 0.69 -5.07
C LEU A 292 24.52 2.18 -4.94
N THR A 293 24.24 2.74 -3.76
CA THR A 293 24.54 4.13 -3.41
C THR A 293 25.43 4.22 -2.18
N VAL A 294 26.24 5.28 -2.08
CA VAL A 294 27.16 5.50 -0.97
C VAL A 294 27.00 6.90 -0.42
N SER A 295 26.78 7.01 0.89
CA SER A 295 26.78 8.26 1.64
C SER A 295 27.97 8.29 2.63
N GLN A 296 28.72 9.40 2.67
CA GLN A 296 29.86 9.58 3.58
C GLN A 296 29.54 10.56 4.69
N ALA A 297 29.89 10.22 5.93
CA ALA A 297 29.76 11.12 7.06
C ALA A 297 30.97 12.09 7.09
N GLY A 298 30.73 13.40 6.90
CA GLY A 298 31.66 14.46 7.33
C GLY A 298 32.70 15.01 6.34
N GLY A 299 32.55 14.88 5.02
CA GLY A 299 33.53 15.39 4.05
C GLY A 299 33.31 16.85 3.59
N THR A 300 33.90 17.85 4.25
CA THR A 300 34.17 19.14 3.57
C THR A 300 35.34 18.97 2.60
N ASP A 301 35.11 19.26 1.31
CA ASP A 301 36.11 19.31 0.24
C ASP A 301 37.33 20.19 0.64
N PRO A 302 38.58 19.72 0.53
CA PRO A 302 39.75 20.51 0.92
C PRO A 302 40.03 21.63 -0.08
N VAL A 303 39.57 22.85 0.21
CA VAL A 303 39.96 24.06 -0.54
C VAL A 303 41.46 24.36 -0.30
N PRO A 304 42.27 24.59 -1.36
CA PRO A 304 43.71 24.83 -1.23
C PRO A 304 44.01 26.22 -0.63
N PRO A 305 45.18 26.42 0.01
CA PRO A 305 45.44 27.62 0.79
C PRO A 305 45.92 28.77 -0.12
N ASP A 306 45.17 29.87 -0.16
CA ASP A 306 45.67 31.14 -0.67
C ASP A 306 46.02 32.12 0.47
N GLU A 307 47.10 32.87 0.23
CA GLU A 307 47.92 33.64 1.16
C GLU A 307 47.21 34.78 1.94
N PRO A 308 47.73 35.18 3.12
CA PRO A 308 47.05 36.14 3.98
C PRO A 308 47.28 37.58 3.50
N VAL A 309 46.20 38.35 3.45
CA VAL A 309 46.27 39.82 3.33
C VAL A 309 45.63 40.45 4.57
N ASP A 310 46.38 41.33 5.20
CA ASP A 310 46.07 42.10 6.43
C ASP A 310 44.73 42.86 6.31
N PRO A 311 43.88 42.89 7.35
CA PRO A 311 42.60 43.59 7.31
C PRO A 311 42.75 45.08 7.67
N ASP A 312 42.08 45.96 6.91
CA ASP A 312 41.66 47.26 7.42
C ASP A 312 40.18 47.16 7.86
N PRO A 313 39.76 47.90 8.91
CA PRO A 313 38.54 47.63 9.64
C PRO A 313 37.31 48.20 8.91
N PRO A 314 36.18 47.47 8.82
CA PRO A 314 34.94 48.05 8.35
C PRO A 314 34.11 48.61 9.52
N ASP A 315 33.34 49.64 9.18
CA ASP A 315 32.36 50.34 9.99
C ASP A 315 31.25 49.40 10.51
N GLU A 316 30.77 49.60 11.75
CA GLU A 316 29.44 49.11 12.17
C GLU A 316 28.40 49.85 11.32
N PRO A 317 27.42 49.16 10.68
CA PRO A 317 26.35 48.50 11.44
C PRO A 317 25.70 47.28 10.75
N VAL A 318 24.62 46.84 11.38
CA VAL A 318 23.61 45.82 10.99
C VAL A 318 23.98 44.44 11.52
N ASP A 319 23.22 44.00 12.54
CA ASP A 319 23.21 42.60 12.95
C ASP A 319 22.96 41.74 11.70
N PRO A 320 23.78 40.70 11.47
CA PRO A 320 23.49 39.76 10.42
C PRO A 320 22.13 39.12 10.71
N ASP A 321 21.26 39.24 9.72
CA ASP A 321 20.21 38.29 9.37
C ASP A 321 20.59 36.86 9.82
N PRO A 322 19.76 36.13 10.60
CA PRO A 322 20.05 34.76 10.97
C PRO A 322 19.94 33.78 9.79
N GLU A 323 19.61 34.26 8.59
CA GLU A 323 19.57 33.48 7.36
C GLU A 323 20.97 33.39 6.73
N THR A 324 21.75 32.36 7.08
CA THR A 324 22.77 31.65 6.24
C THR A 324 23.65 30.72 7.07
N ASP A 325 23.06 30.02 8.04
CA ASP A 325 23.34 28.60 8.16
C ASP A 325 22.32 27.92 7.24
N GLY A 326 22.71 26.90 6.47
CA GLY A 326 21.85 26.31 5.44
C GLY A 326 20.66 25.50 5.96
N GLY A 327 20.09 25.88 7.12
CA GLY A 327 18.93 25.25 7.75
C GLY A 327 17.68 26.11 7.61
N ILE A 328 16.53 25.45 7.81
CA ILE A 328 15.19 26.06 7.76
C ILE A 328 15.02 27.00 8.97
N PRO A 329 14.46 28.21 8.82
CA PRO A 329 14.28 29.12 9.95
C PRO A 329 13.09 28.75 10.84
N GLN A 330 13.17 29.13 12.12
CA GLN A 330 12.10 28.98 13.11
C GLN A 330 10.89 29.86 12.78
N ILE A 331 9.71 29.47 13.27
CA ILE A 331 8.45 30.22 13.10
C ILE A 331 8.05 30.88 14.42
N ASP A 332 8.40 32.16 14.57
CA ASP A 332 8.25 32.90 15.84
C ASP A 332 7.04 33.85 15.86
N GLY A 333 6.01 33.56 15.05
CA GLY A 333 4.81 34.39 14.95
C GLY A 333 4.04 34.15 13.67
N ALA A 334 3.36 35.18 13.17
CA ALA A 334 2.65 35.11 11.89
C ALA A 334 3.64 34.82 10.76
N PHE A 335 3.25 33.97 9.82
CA PHE A 335 4.19 33.39 8.86
C PHE A 335 3.53 33.03 7.54
N ARG A 336 4.38 32.80 6.53
CA ARG A 336 4.04 32.19 5.25
C ARG A 336 5.08 31.13 4.91
N ILE A 337 4.61 29.95 4.55
CA ILE A 337 5.37 28.88 3.90
C ILE A 337 5.07 28.97 2.41
N ASP A 338 6.12 29.00 1.59
CA ASP A 338 6.07 28.82 0.14
C ASP A 338 6.83 27.54 -0.19
N VAL A 339 6.16 26.58 -0.82
CA VAL A 339 6.70 25.24 -1.06
C VAL A 339 6.29 24.70 -2.43
N SER A 340 7.24 24.13 -3.17
CA SER A 340 6.98 23.40 -4.40
C SER A 340 6.94 21.92 -4.08
N VAL A 341 5.75 21.32 -4.13
CA VAL A 341 5.55 19.92 -3.74
C VAL A 341 4.75 19.14 -4.78
N ARG A 342 5.15 17.89 -4.98
CA ARG A 342 4.42 16.85 -5.72
C ARG A 342 4.11 15.72 -4.74
N PHE A 343 2.90 15.19 -4.78
CA PHE A 343 2.52 13.96 -4.09
C PHE A 343 2.43 12.87 -5.16
N ASP A 344 3.20 11.81 -5.02
CA ASP A 344 3.40 10.81 -6.06
C ASP A 344 2.48 9.61 -5.91
N ASP A 345 2.13 9.27 -4.68
CA ASP A 345 1.10 8.28 -4.39
C ASP A 345 0.33 8.74 -3.18
N LEU A 346 -0.89 9.24 -3.39
CA LEU A 346 -1.73 9.67 -2.29
C LEU A 346 -2.11 8.51 -1.38
N GLN A 347 -2.09 7.27 -1.88
CA GLN A 347 -2.41 6.04 -1.14
C GLN A 347 -1.18 5.41 -0.47
N GLY A 348 0.02 5.72 -0.93
CA GLY A 348 1.22 4.99 -0.54
C GLY A 348 1.71 5.29 0.87
N ALA A 349 1.42 6.49 1.40
CA ALA A 349 1.75 6.87 2.77
C ALA A 349 0.60 7.66 3.40
N TYR A 350 0.33 7.39 4.67
CA TYR A 350 -0.76 7.99 5.43
C TYR A 350 -0.30 9.33 6.04
N TRP A 351 -1.06 10.41 5.85
CA TRP A 351 -0.76 11.75 6.41
C TRP A 351 0.55 12.40 5.93
N GLN A 352 0.86 12.26 4.65
CA GLN A 352 2.11 12.72 4.06
C GLN A 352 2.41 14.20 4.36
N ARG A 353 3.46 14.42 5.17
CA ARG A 353 3.84 15.75 5.66
C ARG A 353 4.71 16.46 4.63
N VAL A 354 4.28 17.63 4.16
CA VAL A 354 5.14 18.54 3.38
C VAL A 354 6.12 19.24 4.32
N VAL A 355 5.61 19.75 5.45
CA VAL A 355 6.42 20.22 6.58
C VAL A 355 5.76 19.86 7.89
N ASP A 356 6.56 19.55 8.91
CA ASP A 356 6.12 19.27 10.28
C ASP A 356 7.14 19.86 11.28
N PHE A 357 6.85 21.08 11.74
CA PHE A 357 7.73 21.87 12.60
C PHE A 357 7.16 21.93 14.02
N GLY A 358 7.82 21.29 14.98
CA GLY A 358 7.31 21.19 16.35
C GLY A 358 8.28 20.57 17.35
N ASP A 359 7.82 20.41 18.59
CA ASP A 359 8.54 19.73 19.68
C ASP A 359 8.05 18.28 19.87
N GLY A 360 7.43 17.72 18.83
CA GLY A 360 6.68 16.47 18.86
C GLY A 360 5.20 16.64 18.46
N PRO A 361 4.45 15.53 18.42
CA PRO A 361 3.18 15.42 17.70
C PRO A 361 2.15 16.51 18.07
N ALA A 362 1.83 16.68 19.35
CA ALA A 362 0.82 17.66 19.78
C ALA A 362 1.38 18.92 20.47
N THR A 363 2.69 19.22 20.34
CA THR A 363 3.34 20.27 21.14
C THR A 363 4.00 21.31 20.24
N ASN A 364 3.46 22.54 20.28
CA ASN A 364 3.93 23.69 19.49
C ASN A 364 4.04 23.41 17.98
N ASN A 365 3.23 22.49 17.47
CA ASN A 365 3.45 21.92 16.15
C ASN A 365 2.77 22.72 15.03
N ILE A 366 3.46 22.90 13.90
CA ILE A 366 2.96 23.55 12.68
C ILE A 366 3.22 22.60 11.54
N LEU A 367 2.15 22.11 10.92
CA LEU A 367 2.28 21.14 9.84
C LEU A 367 1.44 21.51 8.63
N LEU A 368 2.02 21.28 7.45
CA LEU A 368 1.38 21.39 6.14
C LEU A 368 1.51 20.03 5.48
N GLY A 369 0.42 19.42 5.05
CA GLY A 369 0.46 18.04 4.59
C GLY A 369 -0.85 17.57 4.00
N GLN A 370 -0.79 16.38 3.41
CA GLN A 370 -1.97 15.62 3.03
C GLN A 370 -2.74 15.18 4.27
N ILE A 371 -4.07 15.14 4.16
CA ILE A 371 -4.92 14.46 5.14
C ILE A 371 -5.04 13.01 4.73
N GLU A 372 -4.57 12.09 5.57
CA GLU A 372 -4.68 10.64 5.35
C GLU A 372 -4.15 10.27 3.95
N ASN A 373 -4.91 9.47 3.20
CA ASN A 373 -4.67 9.16 1.80
C ASN A 373 -5.55 9.97 0.83
N THR A 374 -6.05 11.14 1.24
CA THR A 374 -6.98 11.93 0.42
C THR A 374 -6.24 12.90 -0.50
N GLY A 375 -6.95 13.50 -1.45
CA GLY A 375 -6.45 14.65 -2.22
C GLY A 375 -6.50 15.98 -1.47
N ASP A 376 -6.67 15.99 -0.15
CA ASP A 376 -6.86 17.22 0.63
C ASP A 376 -5.54 17.77 1.16
N MET A 377 -5.27 19.05 0.91
CA MET A 377 -4.13 19.77 1.51
C MET A 377 -4.58 20.47 2.79
N MET A 378 -3.80 20.33 3.86
CA MET A 378 -4.10 20.89 5.17
C MET A 378 -2.96 21.70 5.74
N LEU A 379 -3.27 22.85 6.34
CA LEU A 379 -2.41 23.53 7.30
C LEU A 379 -3.04 23.40 8.69
N GLU A 380 -2.26 22.90 9.65
CA GLU A 380 -2.65 22.78 11.04
C GLU A 380 -1.60 23.40 11.98
N VAL A 381 -2.08 24.08 13.03
CA VAL A 381 -1.27 24.76 14.04
C VAL A 381 -1.76 24.34 15.43
N TRP A 382 -0.84 23.80 16.24
CA TRP A 382 -1.06 23.37 17.62
C TRP A 382 -0.48 24.39 18.60
N VAL A 383 -1.32 24.96 19.46
CA VAL A 383 -0.90 25.89 20.53
C VAL A 383 -1.61 25.49 21.82
N ASP A 384 -0.84 25.31 22.90
CA ASP A 384 -1.35 24.95 24.24
C ASP A 384 -2.23 23.68 24.28
N GLY A 385 -2.05 22.76 23.31
CA GLY A 385 -2.81 21.50 23.20
C GLY A 385 -4.12 21.61 22.41
N ASP A 386 -4.46 22.79 21.90
CA ASP A 386 -5.56 23.00 20.97
C ASP A 386 -5.04 23.06 19.51
N ALA A 387 -5.74 22.39 18.59
CA ALA A 387 -5.43 22.38 17.17
C ALA A 387 -6.33 23.33 16.37
N TYR A 388 -5.74 24.09 15.46
CA TYR A 388 -6.43 24.97 14.52
C TYR A 388 -6.10 24.55 13.10
N ARG A 389 -7.13 24.31 12.27
CA ARG A 389 -6.98 23.65 10.97
C ARG A 389 -7.69 24.42 9.86
N VAL A 390 -7.05 24.50 8.70
CA VAL A 390 -7.68 24.88 7.43
C VAL A 390 -7.38 23.81 6.37
N VAL A 391 -8.39 23.46 5.57
CA VAL A 391 -8.31 22.37 4.59
C VAL A 391 -8.75 22.88 3.22
N ALA A 392 -7.92 22.63 2.21
CA ALA A 392 -8.23 22.77 0.80
C ALA A 392 -8.59 21.38 0.23
N ALA A 393 -9.89 21.06 0.25
CA ALA A 393 -10.39 19.75 -0.13
C ALA A 393 -10.20 19.45 -1.64
N GLY A 394 -9.70 18.26 -1.98
CA GLY A 394 -9.45 17.76 -3.33
C GLY A 394 -8.46 18.62 -4.11
N ALA A 395 -7.60 19.36 -3.43
CA ALA A 395 -6.68 20.31 -4.05
C ALA A 395 -5.36 19.68 -4.48
N ILE A 396 -4.98 18.54 -3.91
CA ILE A 396 -3.83 17.74 -4.31
C ILE A 396 -4.26 16.86 -5.50
N VAL A 397 -3.43 16.87 -6.53
CA VAL A 397 -3.57 15.97 -7.68
C VAL A 397 -2.30 15.14 -7.71
N GLU A 398 -2.46 13.84 -7.59
CA GLU A 398 -1.35 12.88 -7.63
C GLU A 398 -0.49 13.06 -8.89
N GLY A 399 0.82 13.06 -8.73
CA GLY A 399 1.82 13.33 -9.76
C GLY A 399 1.92 14.79 -10.21
N GLU A 400 1.08 15.71 -9.71
CA GLU A 400 1.17 17.14 -10.06
C GLU A 400 2.13 17.90 -9.12
N THR A 401 3.25 18.38 -9.66
CA THR A 401 4.05 19.39 -8.97
C THR A 401 3.33 20.74 -9.02
N ALA A 402 2.99 21.29 -7.86
CA ALA A 402 2.34 22.59 -7.76
C ALA A 402 3.07 23.50 -6.75
N LEU A 403 2.97 24.82 -6.95
CA LEU A 403 3.47 25.78 -5.98
C LEU A 403 2.37 26.02 -4.93
N TRP A 404 2.64 25.60 -3.70
CA TRP A 404 1.76 25.83 -2.57
C TRP A 404 2.27 26.99 -1.74
N SER A 405 1.32 27.74 -1.21
CA SER A 405 1.62 28.70 -0.18
C SER A 405 0.60 28.55 0.94
N ALA A 406 1.02 28.59 2.19
CA ALA A 406 0.12 28.50 3.33
C ALA A 406 0.66 29.33 4.49
N GLY A 407 -0.20 29.78 5.40
CA GLY A 407 0.29 30.50 6.57
C GLY A 407 -0.78 31.08 7.45
N VAL A 408 -0.35 31.83 8.46
CA VAL A 408 -1.20 32.54 9.41
C VAL A 408 -0.83 34.01 9.40
N ASP A 409 -1.81 34.89 9.19
CA ASP A 409 -1.58 36.33 9.23
C ASP A 409 -1.59 36.90 10.68
N PRO A 410 -1.16 38.15 10.89
CA PRO A 410 -1.10 38.77 12.22
C PRO A 410 -2.45 38.91 12.95
N ASP A 411 -3.57 38.83 12.21
CA ASP A 411 -4.92 38.86 12.79
C ASP A 411 -5.40 37.43 13.17
N GLY A 412 -4.62 36.38 12.84
CA GLY A 412 -4.91 34.98 13.14
C GLY A 412 -5.64 34.22 12.03
N LEU A 413 -5.76 34.79 10.83
CA LEU A 413 -6.40 34.12 9.70
C LEU A 413 -5.45 33.10 9.07
N MET A 414 -5.84 31.83 9.05
CA MET A 414 -5.13 30.75 8.36
C MET A 414 -5.58 30.66 6.90
N TRP A 415 -4.67 30.27 6.01
CA TRP A 415 -5.00 30.14 4.59
C TRP A 415 -4.11 29.15 3.84
N ILE A 416 -4.61 28.65 2.70
CA ILE A 416 -3.89 27.82 1.72
C ILE A 416 -4.12 28.36 0.29
N GLU A 417 -3.05 28.44 -0.49
CA GLU A 417 -3.02 28.78 -1.92
C GLU A 417 -2.33 27.66 -2.72
N LYS A 418 -2.81 27.42 -3.94
CA LYS A 418 -2.15 26.60 -4.97
C LYS A 418 -1.96 27.45 -6.22
N ASP A 419 -0.75 27.53 -6.74
CA ASP A 419 -0.33 28.32 -7.91
C ASP A 419 -0.79 29.80 -7.87
N GLY A 420 -0.83 30.36 -6.65
CA GLY A 420 -1.25 31.74 -6.38
C GLY A 420 -2.77 31.98 -6.34
N GLU A 421 -3.59 30.92 -6.39
CA GLU A 421 -5.04 30.97 -6.14
C GLU A 421 -5.37 30.56 -4.71
N ARG A 422 -6.16 31.38 -4.01
CA ARG A 422 -6.64 31.11 -2.65
C ARG A 422 -7.70 30.01 -2.65
N LEU A 423 -7.40 28.89 -2.01
CA LEU A 423 -8.27 27.72 -1.97
C LEU A 423 -9.09 27.62 -0.67
N ALA A 424 -8.49 27.98 0.47
CA ALA A 424 -9.14 27.88 1.77
C ALA A 424 -8.70 28.99 2.74
N GLU A 425 -9.61 29.36 3.65
CA GLU A 425 -9.37 30.28 4.76
C GLU A 425 -10.17 29.83 6.00
N ALA A 426 -9.58 29.96 7.19
CA ALA A 426 -10.26 29.71 8.46
C ALA A 426 -9.70 30.60 9.58
N ASP A 427 -10.50 30.86 10.61
CA ASP A 427 -10.01 31.50 11.84
C ASP A 427 -9.06 30.51 12.55
N GLY A 428 -7.85 30.95 12.90
CA GLY A 428 -6.88 30.16 13.64
C GLY A 428 -6.17 30.96 14.73
N VAL A 429 -4.90 30.63 14.95
CA VAL A 429 -4.07 31.23 16.00
C VAL A 429 -2.68 31.56 15.47
N VAL A 430 -2.16 32.73 15.85
CA VAL A 430 -0.76 33.08 15.58
C VAL A 430 0.13 32.22 16.47
N PRO A 431 1.09 31.44 15.92
CA PRO A 431 1.99 30.63 16.73
C PRO A 431 2.78 31.45 17.74
N ALA A 432 3.14 30.82 18.87
CA ALA A 432 4.01 31.45 19.86
C ALA A 432 5.47 31.53 19.36
N ASP A 433 6.18 32.56 19.82
CA ASP A 433 7.63 32.73 19.69
C ASP A 433 8.33 31.72 20.62
N VAL A 434 8.57 30.52 20.07
CA VAL A 434 9.21 29.37 20.73
C VAL A 434 10.09 28.64 19.73
N ASP A 435 11.33 28.36 20.13
CA ASP A 435 12.24 27.50 19.38
C ASP A 435 11.67 26.07 19.34
N ARG A 436 11.43 25.55 18.14
CA ARG A 436 10.98 24.16 17.92
C ARG A 436 12.17 23.23 17.72
N GLU A 437 12.13 22.07 18.38
CA GLU A 437 13.20 21.08 18.34
C GLU A 437 13.36 20.42 16.97
N ASN A 438 12.26 20.16 16.26
CA ASN A 438 12.24 19.48 14.97
C ASN A 438 11.68 20.40 13.87
N LEU A 439 12.42 20.55 12.78
CA LEU A 439 12.01 21.27 11.57
C LEU A 439 12.02 20.30 10.37
N LEU A 440 11.05 19.40 10.34
CA LEU A 440 10.99 18.28 9.40
C LEU A 440 10.33 18.67 8.07
N VAL A 441 10.86 18.18 6.96
CA VAL A 441 10.34 18.38 5.59
C VAL A 441 10.20 17.03 4.94
N GLY A 442 9.02 16.69 4.43
CA GLY A 442 8.77 15.34 3.94
C GLY A 442 8.70 14.27 5.03
N GLU A 443 8.83 14.64 6.30
CA GLU A 443 8.88 13.76 7.47
C GLU A 443 7.96 14.30 8.56
N SER A 444 7.64 13.46 9.55
CA SER A 444 6.66 13.76 10.60
C SER A 444 7.26 13.72 12.00
N ASN A 445 6.71 14.54 12.89
CA ASN A 445 6.98 14.46 14.32
C ASN A 445 6.29 13.27 14.99
N TRP A 446 5.39 12.58 14.28
CA TRP A 446 4.78 11.33 14.70
C TRP A 446 5.66 10.17 14.26
N PRO A 447 6.13 9.33 15.19
CA PRO A 447 6.96 8.17 14.86
C PRO A 447 6.26 7.14 13.98
N GLU A 448 4.93 7.18 13.91
CA GLU A 448 4.09 6.24 13.16
C GLU A 448 3.68 6.76 11.76
N ASP A 449 3.94 8.03 11.44
CA ASP A 449 3.64 8.60 10.12
C ASP A 449 4.78 8.28 9.15
N ASP A 450 4.44 7.75 7.99
CA ASP A 450 5.39 7.53 6.91
C ASP A 450 5.82 8.87 6.26
N PRO A 451 7.04 8.98 5.73
CA PRO A 451 7.48 10.14 4.96
C PRO A 451 6.56 10.43 3.76
N LEU A 452 6.58 11.68 3.29
CA LEU A 452 5.91 12.07 2.05
C LEU A 452 6.38 11.20 0.88
N ILE A 453 5.45 10.48 0.26
CA ILE A 453 5.66 9.81 -1.03
C ILE A 453 5.39 10.82 -2.11
N GLY A 454 6.46 11.53 -2.44
CA GLY A 454 6.41 12.75 -3.21
C GLY A 454 7.74 13.48 -3.13
N GLU A 455 7.76 14.69 -3.65
CA GLU A 455 8.98 15.50 -3.66
C GLU A 455 8.69 16.93 -3.21
N VAL A 456 9.46 17.42 -2.23
CA VAL A 456 9.56 18.84 -1.91
C VAL A 456 10.83 19.41 -2.54
N THR A 457 10.67 20.25 -3.57
CA THR A 457 11.77 20.75 -4.41
C THR A 457 12.27 22.14 -4.02
N GLU A 458 11.39 22.97 -3.47
CA GLU A 458 11.72 24.30 -2.94
C GLU A 458 10.90 24.54 -1.68
N LEU A 459 11.51 25.11 -0.64
CA LEU A 459 10.84 25.51 0.59
C LEU A 459 11.39 26.86 1.06
N THR A 460 10.51 27.80 1.38
CA THR A 460 10.86 29.08 2.01
C THR A 460 9.84 29.41 3.08
N VAL A 461 10.33 29.82 4.25
CA VAL A 461 9.51 30.29 5.37
C VAL A 461 9.78 31.79 5.53
N THR A 462 8.72 32.59 5.57
CA THR A 462 8.79 34.05 5.70
C THR A 462 7.98 34.51 6.90
N GLU A 463 8.60 35.22 7.82
CA GLU A 463 7.90 35.89 8.93
C GLU A 463 7.02 37.03 8.39
N LEU A 464 5.74 37.02 8.74
CA LEU A 464 4.79 38.06 8.40
C LEU A 464 4.69 39.05 9.55
N THR A 465 5.49 40.11 9.49
CA THR A 465 5.32 41.24 10.41
C THR A 465 3.97 41.90 10.17
N GLU A 466 3.35 42.42 11.24
CA GLU A 466 2.09 43.15 11.17
C GLU A 466 2.04 44.10 9.96
N PRO A 467 0.94 44.15 9.19
CA PRO A 467 0.75 45.28 8.29
C PRO A 467 0.79 46.52 9.16
N SER A 468 1.90 47.27 9.03
CA SER A 468 2.10 48.53 9.74
C SER A 468 0.82 49.35 9.72
N VAL A 469 0.08 49.34 10.82
CA VAL A 469 -1.05 50.25 10.97
C VAL A 469 -0.42 51.64 10.99
N PRO A 470 -0.79 52.55 10.06
CA PRO A 470 -0.27 53.91 10.10
C PRO A 470 -0.87 54.62 11.33
N GLY A 471 -0.13 54.63 12.44
CA GLY A 471 -0.50 55.21 13.73
C GLY A 471 -1.11 54.16 14.65
N GLU A 472 -0.55 53.86 15.82
CA GLU A 472 -0.40 54.80 16.94
C GLU A 472 0.87 54.54 17.77
N GLY A 473 1.33 55.57 18.49
CA GLY A 473 2.56 55.54 19.30
C GLY A 473 2.39 54.85 20.68
N PRO A 474 3.46 54.81 21.48
CA PRO A 474 3.54 53.98 22.68
C PRO A 474 2.72 54.60 23.83
N GLY A 475 1.97 53.78 24.57
CA GLY A 475 1.25 54.28 25.74
C GLY A 475 0.52 53.24 26.58
N ASP A 476 1.11 52.97 27.75
CA ASP A 476 0.47 52.71 29.05
C ASP A 476 -0.27 51.37 29.30
N THR A 477 0.37 50.53 30.12
CA THR A 477 -0.30 49.68 31.14
C THR A 477 -1.08 50.57 32.12
N PRO A 478 -2.19 50.14 32.77
CA PRO A 478 -2.07 49.23 33.93
C PRO A 478 -3.33 48.42 34.39
N ASP A 479 -3.08 47.62 35.43
CA ASP A 479 -3.96 47.25 36.54
C ASP A 479 -4.79 45.95 36.46
N ASP A 480 -4.17 44.94 37.05
CA ASP A 480 -4.76 43.82 37.78
C ASP A 480 -5.51 44.28 39.06
N PRO A 481 -6.67 43.68 39.42
CA PRO A 481 -7.13 43.67 40.81
C PRO A 481 -7.30 42.25 41.37
N VAL A 482 -6.62 42.02 42.49
CA VAL A 482 -6.60 40.80 43.30
C VAL A 482 -7.79 40.73 44.31
N VAL A 483 -8.16 39.49 44.69
CA VAL A 483 -8.72 38.96 45.98
C VAL A 483 -10.28 38.85 46.07
N PRO A 484 -10.96 37.85 46.72
CA PRO A 484 -10.51 36.77 47.65
C PRO A 484 -11.06 35.33 47.49
N ASP A 485 -10.44 34.45 48.29
CA ASP A 485 -10.76 33.11 48.81
C ASP A 485 -12.22 32.58 48.87
N ASP A 486 -12.25 31.28 48.60
CA ASP A 486 -13.23 30.20 48.75
C ASP A 486 -14.05 30.13 50.07
N PRO A 487 -15.30 29.63 49.99
CA PRO A 487 -15.82 28.70 50.97
C PRO A 487 -16.40 27.41 50.34
N THR A 488 -15.80 26.27 50.72
CA THR A 488 -16.30 24.87 50.71
C THR A 488 -17.84 24.62 50.72
N PRO A 489 -18.30 23.47 50.17
CA PRO A 489 -19.61 23.29 49.55
C PRO A 489 -20.73 22.83 50.51
N PRO A 490 -22.02 23.08 50.19
CA PRO A 490 -23.14 22.39 50.82
C PRO A 490 -23.59 21.17 50.00
N ASP A 491 -24.02 20.13 50.72
CA ASP A 491 -24.58 18.87 50.23
C ASP A 491 -25.71 19.05 49.20
N ASP A 492 -25.63 18.27 48.12
CA ASP A 492 -26.61 18.19 47.03
C ASP A 492 -27.83 17.33 47.44
N PRO A 493 -29.08 17.81 47.27
CA PRO A 493 -30.28 17.04 47.58
C PRO A 493 -30.68 16.12 46.42
N THR A 494 -31.08 14.89 46.76
CA THR A 494 -31.70 13.90 45.85
C THR A 494 -32.87 14.49 45.05
N PRO A 495 -32.98 14.21 43.74
CA PRO A 495 -34.12 14.65 42.93
C PRO A 495 -35.40 13.83 43.23
N PRO A 496 -36.60 14.39 42.96
CA PRO A 496 -37.89 13.78 43.29
C PRO A 496 -38.36 12.78 42.23
N ASP A 497 -39.08 11.75 42.68
CA ASP A 497 -39.89 10.86 41.83
C ASP A 497 -41.10 11.62 41.23
N ASP A 498 -41.39 11.38 39.95
CA ASP A 498 -42.64 11.76 39.27
C ASP A 498 -42.84 10.84 38.04
N PRO A 499 -44.06 10.63 37.51
CA PRO A 499 -45.10 9.74 38.00
C PRO A 499 -45.45 8.61 36.98
N ILE A 500 -46.02 7.50 37.47
CA ILE A 500 -46.60 6.42 36.63
C ILE A 500 -47.99 6.83 36.11
N ASP A 501 -48.23 6.68 34.80
CA ASP A 501 -49.56 6.43 34.18
C ASP A 501 -49.34 5.85 32.74
N PRO A 502 -50.35 5.22 32.08
CA PRO A 502 -50.75 3.82 32.19
C PRO A 502 -50.66 3.04 30.84
N ASP A 503 -50.74 1.72 30.92
CA ASP A 503 -50.72 0.74 29.80
C ASP A 503 -51.53 1.11 28.54
N ASP A 504 -50.90 1.02 27.36
CA ASP A 504 -51.46 0.54 26.07
C ASP A 504 -50.30 0.17 25.10
N PRO A 505 -50.47 -0.70 24.09
CA PRO A 505 -50.24 -2.14 24.11
C PRO A 505 -48.98 -2.59 23.31
N THR A 506 -48.29 -3.62 23.83
CA THR A 506 -47.37 -4.56 23.14
C THR A 506 -46.43 -3.96 22.07
N SER A 507 -45.21 -3.57 22.46
CA SER A 507 -44.08 -3.70 21.54
C SER A 507 -43.70 -5.19 21.55
N GLU A 508 -43.81 -5.82 20.40
CA GLU A 508 -43.10 -7.06 20.12
C GLU A 508 -41.60 -6.74 20.30
N ALA A 509 -40.80 -7.66 20.83
CA ALA A 509 -39.37 -7.42 20.97
C ALA A 509 -38.80 -7.10 19.59
N LEU A 510 -38.18 -5.93 19.48
CA LEU A 510 -37.42 -5.47 18.33
C LEU A 510 -36.02 -6.11 18.42
N GLY A 511 -35.30 -6.25 17.31
CA GLY A 511 -34.09 -7.08 17.26
C GLY A 511 -33.23 -6.81 16.04
N ASP A 512 -32.02 -7.32 16.07
CA ASP A 512 -30.94 -7.00 15.14
C ASP A 512 -30.68 -8.20 14.21
N MET A 513 -30.46 -7.90 12.93
CA MET A 513 -29.94 -8.86 11.97
C MET A 513 -28.65 -8.36 11.34
N VAL A 514 -27.65 -9.22 11.26
CA VAL A 514 -26.36 -8.92 10.66
C VAL A 514 -26.23 -9.74 9.38
N PHE A 515 -25.82 -9.14 8.28
CA PHE A 515 -25.54 -9.84 7.03
C PHE A 515 -24.13 -9.49 6.56
N VAL A 516 -23.29 -10.50 6.48
CA VAL A 516 -21.89 -10.38 6.05
C VAL A 516 -21.54 -11.48 5.06
N ALA A 517 -20.42 -11.34 4.36
CA ALA A 517 -20.00 -12.35 3.41
C ALA A 517 -19.44 -13.59 4.11
N HIS A 518 -18.45 -13.39 4.99
CA HIS A 518 -17.58 -14.40 5.57
C HIS A 518 -17.65 -14.46 7.10
N GLN A 519 -17.18 -15.57 7.67
CA GLN A 519 -17.33 -15.93 9.09
C GLN A 519 -16.51 -15.06 10.07
N ASP A 520 -15.61 -14.22 9.57
CA ASP A 520 -14.77 -13.28 10.32
C ASP A 520 -15.23 -11.82 10.22
N ASP A 521 -16.00 -11.46 9.19
CA ASP A 521 -16.33 -10.07 8.87
C ASP A 521 -16.99 -9.32 10.01
N ASP A 522 -17.98 -9.92 10.67
CA ASP A 522 -18.68 -9.28 11.79
C ASP A 522 -17.80 -9.20 13.04
N LEU A 523 -16.86 -10.14 13.19
CA LEU A 523 -15.89 -10.12 14.28
C LEU A 523 -14.83 -9.03 14.11
N LEU A 524 -14.50 -8.69 12.86
CA LEU A 524 -13.45 -7.72 12.50
C LEU A 524 -13.98 -6.30 12.36
N PHE A 525 -15.18 -6.12 11.79
CA PHE A 525 -15.65 -4.80 11.34
C PHE A 525 -16.89 -4.28 12.06
N MET A 526 -17.50 -5.10 12.93
CA MET A 526 -18.72 -4.75 13.66
C MET A 526 -18.59 -4.98 15.18
N ASN A 527 -17.38 -5.18 15.67
CA ASN A 527 -17.08 -5.33 17.10
C ASN A 527 -16.39 -4.06 17.62
N PRO A 528 -16.82 -3.48 18.75
CA PRO A 528 -17.59 -4.09 19.85
C PRO A 528 -19.12 -4.09 19.73
N THR A 529 -19.73 -3.56 18.68
CA THR A 529 -21.20 -3.49 18.57
C THR A 529 -21.87 -4.88 18.64
N ILE A 530 -21.32 -5.91 17.98
CA ILE A 530 -21.86 -7.28 18.06
C ILE A 530 -21.79 -7.82 19.49
N ASN A 531 -20.67 -7.61 20.19
CA ASN A 531 -20.51 -7.99 21.59
C ASN A 531 -21.59 -7.35 22.47
N ASP A 532 -21.83 -6.04 22.30
CA ASP A 532 -22.87 -5.31 23.03
C ASP A 532 -24.29 -5.82 22.72
N LEU A 533 -24.56 -6.20 21.46
CA LEU A 533 -25.85 -6.75 21.04
C LEU A 533 -26.10 -8.15 21.61
N ILE A 534 -25.06 -8.98 21.76
CA ILE A 534 -25.17 -10.30 22.39
C ILE A 534 -25.48 -10.18 23.89
N ASP A 535 -24.92 -9.17 24.55
CA ASP A 535 -25.17 -8.89 25.96
C ASP A 535 -26.54 -8.22 26.22
N ALA A 536 -27.23 -7.79 25.17
CA ALA A 536 -28.54 -7.16 25.24
C ALA A 536 -29.69 -8.17 25.41
N ASP A 537 -30.88 -7.70 25.82
CA ASP A 537 -32.08 -8.57 25.97
C ASP A 537 -32.84 -8.74 24.62
N GLU A 538 -32.34 -8.12 23.54
CA GLU A 538 -32.89 -8.13 22.19
C GLU A 538 -32.33 -9.30 21.34
N PRO A 539 -33.13 -9.92 20.45
CA PRO A 539 -32.62 -11.00 19.60
C PRO A 539 -31.59 -10.53 18.56
N LEU A 540 -30.53 -11.31 18.37
CA LEU A 540 -29.50 -11.11 17.35
C LEU A 540 -29.42 -12.33 16.42
N THR A 541 -29.60 -12.10 15.11
CA THR A 541 -29.38 -13.14 14.09
C THR A 541 -28.35 -12.71 13.06
N THR A 542 -27.23 -13.43 12.99
CA THR A 542 -26.16 -13.19 12.02
C THR A 542 -26.26 -14.17 10.85
N VAL A 543 -26.18 -13.67 9.63
CA VAL A 543 -26.33 -14.42 8.38
C VAL A 543 -25.06 -14.27 7.54
N TYR A 544 -24.38 -15.39 7.33
CA TYR A 544 -23.21 -15.50 6.46
C TYR A 544 -23.66 -15.94 5.07
N LEU A 545 -23.38 -15.12 4.06
CA LEU A 545 -23.82 -15.40 2.69
C LEU A 545 -22.93 -16.44 2.01
N THR A 546 -21.61 -16.40 2.21
CA THR A 546 -20.69 -17.39 1.65
C THR A 546 -20.21 -18.37 2.73
N SER A 547 -19.56 -19.45 2.31
CA SER A 547 -18.85 -20.36 3.21
C SER A 547 -17.42 -19.89 3.51
N GLY A 548 -16.96 -18.79 2.89
CA GLY A 548 -15.59 -18.34 3.03
C GLY A 548 -14.58 -19.45 2.73
N ASP A 549 -14.85 -20.26 1.71
CA ASP A 549 -14.13 -21.52 1.50
C ASP A 549 -12.72 -21.34 0.94
N ALA A 550 -12.36 -20.16 0.43
CA ALA A 550 -11.07 -19.88 -0.20
C ALA A 550 -10.67 -20.96 -1.23
N GLY A 551 -11.64 -21.55 -1.94
CA GLY A 551 -11.43 -22.65 -2.90
C GLY A 551 -11.03 -23.98 -2.28
N MET A 552 -11.09 -24.13 -0.96
CA MET A 552 -10.76 -25.34 -0.19
C MET A 552 -12.00 -26.22 0.04
N ASP A 553 -11.86 -27.37 0.68
CA ASP A 553 -12.97 -28.30 0.88
C ASP A 553 -13.68 -28.11 2.24
N GLU A 554 -14.69 -28.95 2.50
CA GLU A 554 -15.48 -28.94 3.74
C GLU A 554 -14.64 -28.98 5.01
N SER A 555 -13.45 -29.59 5.00
CA SER A 555 -12.61 -29.59 6.20
C SER A 555 -12.07 -28.22 6.57
N TYR A 556 -12.07 -27.26 5.64
CA TYR A 556 -11.69 -25.88 5.90
C TYR A 556 -12.90 -25.02 6.26
N TRP A 557 -13.89 -24.90 5.38
CA TRP A 557 -15.01 -23.98 5.62
C TRP A 557 -15.88 -24.38 6.82
N SER A 558 -15.98 -25.67 7.15
CA SER A 558 -16.72 -26.08 8.35
C SER A 558 -15.99 -25.77 9.67
N GLU A 559 -14.66 -25.65 9.63
CA GLU A 559 -13.89 -25.17 10.80
C GLU A 559 -14.10 -23.66 10.98
N ARG A 560 -14.21 -22.87 9.91
CA ARG A 560 -14.59 -21.44 10.01
C ARG A 560 -15.97 -21.25 10.66
N GLU A 561 -16.96 -22.08 10.30
CA GLU A 561 -18.27 -22.09 10.98
C GLU A 561 -18.17 -22.46 12.46
N GLN A 562 -17.21 -23.32 12.83
CA GLN A 562 -16.95 -23.66 14.24
C GLN A 562 -16.23 -22.52 14.96
N GLY A 563 -15.27 -21.86 14.32
CA GLY A 563 -14.54 -20.72 14.89
C GLY A 563 -15.47 -19.58 15.26
N VAL A 564 -16.42 -19.23 14.39
CA VAL A 564 -17.37 -18.16 14.70
C VAL A 564 -18.38 -18.56 15.79
N LYS A 565 -18.75 -19.84 15.88
CA LYS A 565 -19.52 -20.36 17.02
C LYS A 565 -18.74 -20.24 18.33
N ASP A 566 -17.44 -20.50 18.32
CA ASP A 566 -16.61 -20.41 19.52
C ASP A 566 -16.38 -18.94 19.92
N ALA A 567 -16.19 -18.03 18.96
CA ALA A 567 -16.14 -16.58 19.19
C ALA A 567 -17.45 -16.03 19.78
N TYR A 568 -18.60 -16.36 19.21
CA TYR A 568 -19.90 -15.96 19.77
C TYR A 568 -20.19 -16.58 21.13
N ALA A 569 -19.70 -17.79 21.38
CA ALA A 569 -19.83 -18.43 22.69
C ALA A 569 -18.97 -17.74 23.77
N GLU A 570 -17.82 -17.18 23.39
CA GLU A 570 -17.00 -16.35 24.28
C GLU A 570 -17.76 -15.07 24.64
N MET A 571 -18.30 -14.34 23.65
CA MET A 571 -19.11 -13.14 23.88
C MET A 571 -20.34 -13.43 24.76
N ALA A 572 -21.11 -14.48 24.44
CA ALA A 572 -22.31 -14.84 25.20
C ALA A 572 -22.03 -15.51 26.57
N GLY A 573 -20.78 -15.89 26.85
CA GLY A 573 -20.40 -16.64 28.05
C GLY A 573 -21.01 -18.05 28.15
N VAL A 574 -21.60 -18.58 27.07
CA VAL A 574 -22.22 -19.93 26.99
C VAL A 574 -21.92 -20.56 25.63
N SER A 575 -21.70 -21.89 25.60
CA SER A 575 -21.26 -22.62 24.39
C SER A 575 -22.17 -23.80 24.02
N ASP A 576 -23.43 -23.78 24.44
CA ASP A 576 -24.37 -24.88 24.23
C ASP A 576 -25.13 -24.78 22.89
N TRP A 577 -24.36 -24.65 21.80
CA TRP A 577 -24.86 -24.59 20.44
C TRP A 577 -25.75 -25.79 20.06
N VAL A 578 -26.85 -25.48 19.37
CA VAL A 578 -27.76 -26.45 18.76
C VAL A 578 -27.83 -26.19 17.27
N ASP A 579 -27.30 -27.13 16.49
CA ASP A 579 -27.43 -27.10 15.03
C ASP A 579 -28.84 -27.50 14.58
N GLU A 580 -29.36 -26.76 13.61
CA GLU A 580 -30.62 -27.08 12.94
C GLU A 580 -30.60 -26.71 11.45
N ILE A 581 -31.63 -27.16 10.73
CA ILE A 581 -31.87 -26.79 9.34
C ILE A 581 -33.14 -25.95 9.31
N LEU A 582 -33.00 -24.70 8.89
CA LEU A 582 -34.10 -23.78 8.68
C LEU A 582 -34.70 -24.00 7.29
N THR A 583 -36.01 -24.21 7.21
CA THR A 583 -36.72 -24.25 5.93
C THR A 583 -37.31 -22.88 5.61
N VAL A 584 -36.75 -22.19 4.62
CA VAL A 584 -37.20 -20.87 4.18
C VAL A 584 -37.98 -20.98 2.87
N SER A 585 -39.19 -20.41 2.84
CA SER A 585 -40.03 -20.39 1.63
C SER A 585 -39.87 -19.07 0.89
N ALA A 586 -39.28 -19.08 -0.29
CA ALA A 586 -39.05 -17.88 -1.11
C ALA A 586 -39.25 -18.17 -2.60
N SER A 587 -39.85 -17.22 -3.32
CA SER A 587 -40.12 -17.33 -4.77
C SER A 587 -40.84 -18.63 -5.20
N GLY A 588 -41.65 -19.22 -4.31
CA GLY A 588 -42.37 -20.47 -4.55
C GLY A 588 -41.54 -21.74 -4.40
N ASN A 589 -40.29 -21.63 -3.93
CA ASN A 589 -39.40 -22.74 -3.58
C ASN A 589 -39.24 -22.83 -2.05
N GLU A 590 -38.78 -24.00 -1.57
CA GLU A 590 -38.34 -24.22 -0.19
C GLU A 590 -36.82 -24.42 -0.21
N PHE A 591 -36.10 -23.65 0.60
CA PHE A 591 -34.65 -23.71 0.78
C PHE A 591 -34.34 -24.27 2.16
N GLU A 592 -33.43 -25.25 2.23
CA GLU A 592 -32.90 -25.80 3.48
C GLU A 592 -31.56 -25.10 3.77
N ILE A 593 -31.50 -24.36 4.87
CA ILE A 593 -30.37 -23.49 5.21
C ILE A 593 -29.85 -23.91 6.59
N ALA A 594 -28.53 -24.05 6.73
CA ALA A 594 -27.92 -24.40 8.01
C ALA A 594 -28.08 -23.23 9.00
N SER A 595 -28.41 -23.54 10.26
CA SER A 595 -28.50 -22.55 11.33
C SER A 595 -28.06 -23.15 12.66
N SER A 596 -27.64 -22.31 13.58
CA SER A 596 -27.28 -22.68 14.95
C SER A 596 -27.74 -21.62 15.92
N TYR A 597 -28.17 -22.01 17.12
CA TYR A 597 -28.51 -21.09 18.21
C TYR A 597 -27.96 -21.61 19.54
N LEU A 598 -27.73 -20.72 20.51
CA LEU A 598 -27.30 -21.10 21.85
C LEU A 598 -28.50 -21.63 22.66
N ALA A 599 -28.45 -22.83 23.21
CA ALA A 599 -29.61 -23.38 23.93
C ALA A 599 -29.93 -22.61 25.22
N SER A 600 -28.92 -21.99 25.84
CA SER A 600 -29.10 -21.14 27.01
C SER A 600 -29.54 -19.72 26.64
N GLU A 601 -29.17 -19.22 25.46
CA GLU A 601 -29.51 -17.90 24.90
C GLU A 601 -30.08 -18.03 23.47
N PRO A 602 -31.31 -18.56 23.30
CA PRO A 602 -31.83 -18.93 21.97
C PRO A 602 -32.12 -17.76 21.05
N ASP A 603 -32.01 -16.54 21.57
CA ASP A 603 -32.16 -15.28 20.85
C ASP A 603 -30.85 -14.87 20.13
N VAL A 604 -29.72 -15.55 20.41
CA VAL A 604 -28.46 -15.45 19.64
C VAL A 604 -28.39 -16.59 18.62
N ARG A 605 -28.33 -16.23 17.34
CA ARG A 605 -28.44 -17.18 16.23
C ARG A 605 -27.48 -16.89 15.07
N LEU A 606 -26.92 -17.95 14.51
CA LEU A 606 -26.12 -17.94 13.30
C LEU A 606 -26.84 -18.67 12.16
N ILE A 607 -26.75 -18.18 10.93
CA ILE A 607 -27.31 -18.77 9.72
C ILE A 607 -26.23 -18.81 8.64
N PHE A 608 -26.04 -19.98 8.04
CA PHE A 608 -25.01 -20.22 7.03
C PHE A 608 -25.66 -20.57 5.69
N MET A 609 -25.61 -19.64 4.74
CA MET A 609 -26.12 -19.83 3.38
C MET A 609 -25.17 -20.71 2.54
N ARG A 610 -23.87 -20.73 2.91
CA ARG A 610 -22.81 -21.57 2.33
C ARG A 610 -22.63 -21.40 0.83
N LEU A 611 -22.86 -20.21 0.28
CA LEU A 611 -22.53 -19.93 -1.12
C LEU A 611 -21.00 -19.94 -1.32
N PRO A 612 -20.49 -20.29 -2.52
CA PRO A 612 -19.05 -20.24 -2.80
C PRO A 612 -18.44 -18.85 -2.55
N ASP A 613 -17.20 -18.83 -2.06
CA ASP A 613 -16.33 -17.67 -1.99
C ASP A 613 -15.96 -17.16 -3.40
N GLY A 614 -16.13 -15.87 -3.59
CA GLY A 614 -16.05 -15.15 -4.86
C GLY A 614 -14.67 -14.64 -5.21
N PHE A 615 -13.71 -14.57 -4.29
CA PHE A 615 -12.41 -13.92 -4.51
C PHE A 615 -12.60 -12.50 -5.11
N GLY A 616 -11.90 -12.15 -6.19
CA GLY A 616 -12.15 -10.93 -6.97
C GLY A 616 -13.36 -11.00 -7.92
N GLY A 617 -14.43 -11.71 -7.54
CA GLY A 617 -15.67 -11.85 -8.33
C GLY A 617 -15.71 -13.02 -9.31
N GLY A 618 -14.62 -13.79 -9.43
CA GLY A 618 -14.51 -14.93 -10.36
C GLY A 618 -14.79 -16.30 -9.75
N GLY A 619 -14.78 -16.42 -8.43
CA GLY A 619 -14.93 -17.68 -7.69
C GLY A 619 -13.82 -18.70 -7.96
N SER A 620 -13.81 -19.78 -7.17
CA SER A 620 -12.83 -20.86 -7.33
C SER A 620 -13.22 -21.90 -8.37
N GLU A 621 -12.23 -22.53 -9.03
CA GLU A 621 -12.47 -23.66 -9.94
C GLU A 621 -13.20 -24.81 -9.24
N ARG A 622 -12.88 -25.08 -7.96
CA ARG A 622 -13.48 -26.18 -7.17
C ARG A 622 -15.00 -26.08 -7.13
N TYR A 623 -15.52 -24.87 -6.94
CA TYR A 623 -16.95 -24.60 -6.83
C TYR A 623 -17.53 -23.98 -8.10
N GLY A 624 -16.87 -24.21 -9.25
CA GLY A 624 -17.43 -23.92 -10.56
C GLY A 624 -17.33 -22.47 -11.01
N SER A 625 -16.45 -21.67 -10.39
CA SER A 625 -16.29 -20.24 -10.67
C SER A 625 -17.61 -19.46 -10.51
N GLU A 626 -18.38 -19.84 -9.49
CA GLU A 626 -19.59 -19.12 -9.07
C GLU A 626 -19.21 -18.12 -7.98
N ALA A 627 -19.75 -16.90 -8.04
CA ALA A 627 -19.45 -15.80 -7.10
C ALA A 627 -20.70 -14.90 -6.93
N LEU A 628 -20.79 -14.16 -5.81
CA LEU A 628 -21.90 -13.23 -5.58
C LEU A 628 -21.96 -12.13 -6.64
N GLN A 629 -20.81 -11.56 -7.03
CA GLN A 629 -20.70 -10.59 -8.12
C GLN A 629 -21.30 -11.11 -9.41
N ALA A 630 -20.86 -12.29 -9.84
CA ALA A 630 -21.33 -12.89 -11.08
C ALA A 630 -22.85 -13.13 -11.06
N LEU A 631 -23.40 -13.50 -9.91
CA LEU A 631 -24.84 -13.69 -9.75
C LEU A 631 -25.61 -12.36 -9.76
N TRP A 632 -25.06 -11.32 -9.12
CA TRP A 632 -25.62 -9.97 -9.08
C TRP A 632 -25.67 -9.33 -10.47
N GLU A 633 -24.55 -9.37 -11.19
CA GLU A 633 -24.41 -8.85 -12.56
C GLU A 633 -25.17 -9.70 -13.60
N GLY A 634 -25.57 -10.91 -13.23
CA GLY A 634 -26.28 -11.85 -14.10
C GLY A 634 -25.39 -12.50 -15.16
N THR A 635 -24.09 -12.58 -14.92
CA THR A 635 -23.15 -13.34 -15.76
C THR A 635 -23.27 -14.85 -15.54
N ILE A 636 -23.75 -15.26 -14.36
CA ILE A 636 -24.24 -16.61 -14.06
C ILE A 636 -25.74 -16.60 -13.72
N ASP A 637 -26.47 -17.63 -14.14
CA ASP A 637 -27.92 -17.74 -13.89
C ASP A 637 -28.24 -18.16 -12.45
N THR A 638 -27.34 -18.97 -11.86
CA THR A 638 -27.53 -19.58 -10.54
C THR A 638 -26.22 -19.77 -9.82
N MET A 639 -26.28 -19.77 -8.50
CA MET A 639 -25.19 -20.13 -7.59
C MET A 639 -25.66 -21.23 -6.64
N THR A 640 -24.83 -22.24 -6.41
CA THR A 640 -25.15 -23.42 -5.61
C THR A 640 -24.27 -23.47 -4.37
N ALA A 641 -24.89 -23.67 -3.20
CA ALA A 641 -24.17 -23.81 -1.94
C ALA A 641 -23.11 -24.92 -2.04
N VAL A 642 -21.97 -24.75 -1.37
CA VAL A 642 -20.79 -25.63 -1.49
C VAL A 642 -21.05 -27.08 -1.05
N ASP A 643 -22.09 -27.30 -0.24
CA ASP A 643 -22.56 -28.61 0.19
C ASP A 643 -23.72 -29.17 -0.65
N GLY A 644 -24.18 -28.41 -1.65
CA GLY A 644 -25.28 -28.75 -2.55
C GLY A 644 -26.67 -28.67 -1.91
N SER A 645 -26.81 -28.06 -0.74
CA SER A 645 -28.09 -27.94 -0.01
C SER A 645 -29.12 -27.07 -0.73
N ALA A 646 -28.67 -26.01 -1.40
CA ALA A 646 -29.53 -25.05 -2.08
C ALA A 646 -28.87 -24.49 -3.35
N THR A 647 -29.70 -24.11 -4.33
CA THR A 647 -29.28 -23.39 -5.54
C THR A 647 -30.17 -22.17 -5.70
N TYR A 648 -29.56 -21.01 -5.86
CA TYR A 648 -30.24 -19.73 -5.94
C TYR A 648 -30.00 -19.07 -7.29
N THR A 649 -31.07 -18.56 -7.91
CA THR A 649 -30.99 -17.40 -8.80
C THR A 649 -30.83 -16.13 -7.97
N SER A 650 -30.35 -15.03 -8.57
CA SER A 650 -30.32 -13.69 -7.93
C SER A 650 -31.68 -13.34 -7.27
N ALA A 651 -32.78 -13.47 -8.02
CA ALA A 651 -34.12 -13.17 -7.51
C ALA A 651 -34.57 -14.08 -6.35
N SER A 652 -34.16 -15.35 -6.32
CA SER A 652 -34.48 -16.24 -5.21
C SER A 652 -33.57 -16.02 -3.99
N LEU A 653 -32.33 -15.57 -4.18
CA LEU A 653 -31.44 -15.20 -3.09
C LEU A 653 -32.02 -13.99 -2.34
N GLN A 654 -32.28 -12.89 -3.06
CA GLN A 654 -32.91 -11.68 -2.48
C GLN A 654 -34.23 -11.99 -1.77
N ALA A 655 -35.10 -12.79 -2.40
CA ALA A 655 -36.37 -13.21 -1.78
C ALA A 655 -36.18 -14.08 -0.53
N THR A 656 -35.10 -14.87 -0.47
CA THR A 656 -34.76 -15.69 0.71
C THR A 656 -34.28 -14.80 1.84
N LEU A 657 -33.40 -13.83 1.57
CA LEU A 657 -32.95 -12.84 2.56
C LEU A 657 -34.15 -12.03 3.10
N THR A 658 -35.05 -11.59 2.22
CA THR A 658 -36.29 -10.91 2.63
C THR A 658 -37.17 -11.81 3.51
N ALA A 659 -37.26 -13.11 3.20
CA ALA A 659 -38.03 -14.06 4.00
C ALA A 659 -37.40 -14.32 5.37
N LEU A 660 -36.07 -14.29 5.48
CA LEU A 660 -35.36 -14.30 6.77
C LEU A 660 -35.71 -13.06 7.59
N MET A 661 -35.61 -11.86 6.99
CA MET A 661 -36.03 -10.61 7.64
C MET A 661 -37.49 -10.66 8.10
N GLN A 662 -38.40 -11.22 7.29
CA GLN A 662 -39.81 -11.41 7.70
C GLN A 662 -39.98 -12.42 8.84
N THR A 663 -39.06 -13.37 8.98
CA THR A 663 -39.12 -14.42 10.00
C THR A 663 -38.65 -13.89 11.36
N TYR A 664 -37.55 -13.14 11.38
CA TYR A 664 -36.94 -12.61 12.61
C TYR A 664 -37.39 -11.19 12.94
N ALA A 665 -38.03 -10.51 11.99
CA ALA A 665 -38.65 -9.20 12.13
C ALA A 665 -37.73 -8.12 12.73
N PRO A 666 -36.50 -7.90 12.21
CA PRO A 666 -35.60 -6.91 12.75
C PRO A 666 -36.16 -5.49 12.56
N ASP A 667 -35.76 -4.59 13.44
CA ASP A 667 -35.82 -3.14 13.25
C ASP A 667 -34.44 -2.52 13.03
N ARG A 668 -33.38 -3.32 13.15
CA ARG A 668 -32.01 -2.97 12.79
C ARG A 668 -31.36 -4.03 11.92
N ILE A 669 -30.70 -3.60 10.86
CA ILE A 669 -29.91 -4.44 9.96
C ILE A 669 -28.48 -3.88 9.92
N HIS A 670 -27.49 -4.75 10.08
CA HIS A 670 -26.07 -4.42 9.98
C HIS A 670 -25.48 -5.08 8.72
N ILE A 671 -24.75 -4.31 7.91
CA ILE A 671 -24.10 -4.75 6.67
C ILE A 671 -22.71 -4.11 6.52
N GLN A 672 -21.88 -4.63 5.62
CA GLN A 672 -20.63 -3.96 5.25
C GLN A 672 -20.88 -2.84 4.23
N ASP A 673 -19.89 -1.96 4.06
CA ASP A 673 -19.96 -0.88 3.08
C ASP A 673 -19.97 -1.41 1.64
N HIS A 674 -20.86 -0.84 0.85
CA HIS A 674 -21.03 -1.12 -0.58
C HIS A 674 -21.40 0.14 -1.37
N THR A 675 -21.28 1.32 -0.76
CA THR A 675 -21.78 2.57 -1.35
C THR A 675 -20.82 3.74 -1.27
N THR A 676 -19.87 3.75 -0.33
CA THR A 676 -18.90 4.84 -0.25
C THR A 676 -17.76 4.66 -1.26
N GLU A 677 -16.90 5.65 -1.35
CA GLU A 677 -15.68 5.60 -2.17
C GLU A 677 -14.66 4.55 -1.71
N HIS A 678 -14.80 4.05 -0.48
CA HIS A 678 -13.91 3.03 0.07
C HIS A 678 -14.16 1.62 -0.47
N THR A 679 -15.19 1.40 -1.29
CA THR A 679 -15.47 0.09 -1.87
C THR A 679 -14.44 -0.39 -2.89
N ASP A 680 -13.58 0.49 -3.40
CA ASP A 680 -12.60 0.16 -4.45
C ASP A 680 -11.52 -0.83 -3.98
N ILE A 681 -11.24 -0.86 -2.67
CA ILE A 681 -10.31 -1.80 -2.03
C ILE A 681 -11.03 -2.97 -1.34
N GLU A 682 -12.36 -2.96 -1.33
CA GLU A 682 -13.16 -3.91 -0.57
C GLU A 682 -13.28 -5.25 -1.30
N HIS A 683 -13.42 -6.35 -0.54
CA HIS A 683 -13.62 -7.65 -1.16
C HIS A 683 -14.95 -7.69 -1.94
N SER A 684 -14.94 -8.27 -3.15
CA SER A 684 -16.12 -8.35 -4.03
C SER A 684 -17.34 -8.92 -3.32
N ASP A 685 -17.17 -10.00 -2.54
CA ASP A 685 -18.29 -10.57 -1.79
C ASP A 685 -18.84 -9.66 -0.69
N HIS A 686 -18.04 -8.77 -0.07
CA HIS A 686 -18.55 -7.84 0.97
C HIS A 686 -19.52 -6.85 0.34
N ILE A 687 -19.14 -6.30 -0.82
CA ILE A 687 -19.95 -5.38 -1.63
C ILE A 687 -21.26 -6.08 -2.03
N HIS A 688 -21.16 -7.24 -2.68
CA HIS A 688 -22.34 -7.90 -3.24
C HIS A 688 -23.23 -8.56 -2.19
N ALA A 689 -22.70 -9.02 -1.06
CA ALA A 689 -23.50 -9.46 0.08
C ALA A 689 -24.37 -8.33 0.62
N SER A 690 -23.78 -7.14 0.75
CA SER A 690 -24.45 -5.93 1.21
C SER A 690 -25.45 -5.40 0.19
N GLU A 691 -25.15 -5.45 -1.12
CA GLU A 691 -26.10 -5.12 -2.19
C GLU A 691 -27.33 -6.04 -2.22
N PHE A 692 -27.14 -7.36 -2.14
CA PHE A 692 -28.24 -8.32 -2.05
C PHE A 692 -29.09 -8.08 -0.80
N THR A 693 -28.46 -7.75 0.32
CA THR A 693 -29.14 -7.46 1.59
C THR A 693 -29.91 -6.15 1.53
N ALA A 694 -29.31 -5.07 1.02
CA ALA A 694 -29.95 -3.77 0.85
C ALA A 694 -31.15 -3.86 -0.12
N ALA A 695 -31.03 -4.64 -1.20
CA ALA A 695 -32.14 -4.92 -2.11
C ALA A 695 -33.26 -5.72 -1.43
N ALA A 696 -32.92 -6.70 -0.58
CA ALA A 696 -33.89 -7.46 0.19
C ALA A 696 -34.60 -6.60 1.26
N ALA A 697 -33.87 -5.69 1.91
CA ALA A 697 -34.40 -4.78 2.91
C ALA A 697 -35.42 -3.79 2.32
N GLN A 698 -35.28 -3.41 1.04
CA GLN A 698 -36.29 -2.60 0.34
C GLN A 698 -37.65 -3.32 0.17
N ASP A 699 -37.64 -4.65 0.11
CA ASP A 699 -38.85 -5.49 0.01
C ASP A 699 -39.38 -5.95 1.38
N TYR A 700 -38.67 -5.61 2.46
CA TYR A 700 -39.08 -5.89 3.83
C TYR A 700 -40.23 -4.96 4.25
N SER A 701 -41.22 -5.53 4.94
CA SER A 701 -42.52 -4.86 5.14
C SER A 701 -42.60 -4.02 6.41
N ASN A 702 -41.59 -4.05 7.27
CA ASN A 702 -41.56 -3.27 8.50
C ASN A 702 -40.57 -2.12 8.36
N ASP A 703 -40.69 -1.12 9.24
CA ASP A 703 -39.67 -0.08 9.35
C ASP A 703 -38.37 -0.71 9.87
N VAL A 704 -37.24 -0.35 9.27
CA VAL A 704 -35.92 -0.88 9.63
C VAL A 704 -34.85 0.18 9.45
N THR A 705 -33.94 0.30 10.42
CA THR A 705 -32.70 1.06 10.27
C THR A 705 -31.61 0.13 9.77
N VAL A 706 -30.92 0.53 8.71
CA VAL A 706 -29.76 -0.17 8.17
C VAL A 706 -28.53 0.64 8.55
N THR A 707 -27.58 -0.03 9.21
CA THR A 707 -26.26 0.51 9.56
C THR A 707 -25.22 -0.25 8.73
N SER A 708 -24.43 0.52 7.98
CA SER A 708 -23.34 0.01 7.15
C SER A 708 -22.01 0.31 7.81
N TYR A 709 -21.11 -0.66 7.85
CA TYR A 709 -19.80 -0.57 8.50
C TYR A 709 -18.69 -0.61 7.46
N TYR A 710 -17.66 0.21 7.66
CA TYR A 710 -16.45 0.12 6.84
C TYR A 710 -15.75 -1.23 7.06
N GLY A 711 -15.28 -1.85 5.96
CA GLY A 711 -14.51 -3.08 5.98
C GLY A 711 -13.01 -2.81 5.98
N TYR A 712 -12.32 -3.23 4.92
CA TYR A 712 -10.85 -3.15 4.81
C TYR A 712 -10.30 -1.73 4.98
N ALA A 713 -11.06 -0.71 4.56
CA ALA A 713 -10.69 0.69 4.72
C ALA A 713 -10.45 1.12 6.18
N THR A 714 -11.05 0.44 7.14
CA THR A 714 -10.80 0.71 8.57
C THR A 714 -9.33 0.56 8.93
N TRP A 715 -8.55 -0.24 8.20
CA TRP A 715 -7.10 -0.35 8.43
C TRP A 715 -6.39 1.01 8.42
N GLY A 716 -6.84 1.92 7.54
CA GLY A 716 -6.32 3.28 7.42
C GLY A 716 -7.06 4.32 8.25
N PHE A 717 -7.93 3.93 9.20
CA PHE A 717 -8.57 4.87 10.12
C PHE A 717 -7.83 4.89 11.46
N ASP A 718 -8.10 5.90 12.28
CA ASP A 718 -7.59 5.94 13.66
C ASP A 718 -8.06 4.70 14.46
N GLU A 719 -7.28 4.28 15.45
CA GLU A 719 -7.77 3.29 16.43
C GLU A 719 -8.89 3.92 17.28
N ASN A 720 -10.05 3.28 17.34
CA ASN A 720 -11.16 3.74 18.18
C ASN A 720 -11.67 2.69 19.19
N VAL A 721 -11.18 1.45 19.10
CA VAL A 721 -11.37 0.40 20.10
C VAL A 721 -10.04 0.18 20.81
N SER A 722 -9.98 0.43 22.12
CA SER A 722 -8.69 0.43 22.84
C SER A 722 -8.80 -0.06 24.28
N GLY A 723 -7.64 -0.33 24.89
CA GLY A 723 -7.56 -0.77 26.28
C GLY A 723 -8.27 -2.11 26.51
N ALA A 724 -9.10 -2.17 27.55
CA ALA A 724 -9.78 -3.42 27.93
C ALA A 724 -10.79 -3.91 26.89
N GLU A 725 -11.42 -3.00 26.15
CA GLU A 725 -12.37 -3.33 25.09
C GLU A 725 -11.66 -3.99 23.91
N HIS A 726 -10.52 -3.43 23.48
CA HIS A 726 -9.66 -4.09 22.49
C HIS A 726 -9.15 -5.45 22.98
N GLU A 727 -8.69 -5.57 24.23
CA GLU A 727 -8.24 -6.87 24.78
C GLU A 727 -9.35 -7.95 24.73
N GLU A 728 -10.61 -7.54 24.93
CA GLU A 728 -11.79 -8.40 24.81
C GLU A 728 -12.06 -8.76 23.34
N MET A 729 -12.12 -7.78 22.44
CA MET A 729 -12.36 -8.03 21.00
C MET A 729 -11.28 -8.92 20.39
N ARG A 730 -10.03 -8.68 20.78
CA ARG A 730 -8.90 -9.52 20.39
C ARG A 730 -9.03 -10.94 20.95
N THR A 731 -9.53 -11.12 22.18
CA THR A 731 -9.76 -12.45 22.76
C THR A 731 -10.84 -13.19 21.97
N VAL A 732 -11.95 -12.53 21.65
CA VAL A 732 -13.02 -13.08 20.82
C VAL A 732 -12.48 -13.51 19.45
N PHE A 733 -11.72 -12.64 18.78
CA PHE A 733 -11.15 -12.98 17.47
C PHE A 733 -10.17 -14.15 17.54
N MET A 734 -9.41 -14.29 18.63
CA MET A 734 -8.48 -15.40 18.81
C MET A 734 -9.17 -16.77 18.97
N GLU A 735 -10.40 -16.82 19.48
CA GLU A 735 -11.21 -18.05 19.47
C GLU A 735 -11.57 -18.46 18.04
N TYR A 736 -11.93 -17.50 17.18
CA TYR A 736 -12.12 -17.75 15.74
C TYR A 736 -10.80 -18.19 15.06
N ALA A 737 -9.71 -17.45 15.29
CA ALA A 737 -8.41 -17.68 14.65
C ALA A 737 -7.86 -19.08 14.93
N ALA A 738 -8.22 -19.72 16.04
CA ALA A 738 -7.83 -21.09 16.34
C ALA A 738 -8.34 -22.12 15.31
N HIS A 739 -9.38 -21.77 14.55
CA HIS A 739 -9.98 -22.60 13.51
C HIS A 739 -9.58 -22.20 12.09
N ASP A 740 -9.05 -20.99 11.89
CA ASP A 740 -8.65 -20.50 10.59
C ASP A 740 -7.11 -20.45 10.47
N PRO A 741 -6.47 -21.39 9.75
CA PRO A 741 -5.03 -21.34 9.55
C PRO A 741 -4.56 -20.16 8.66
N GLN A 742 -5.46 -19.49 7.92
CA GLN A 742 -5.08 -18.41 7.00
C GLN A 742 -4.84 -17.06 7.69
N VAL A 743 -5.27 -16.88 8.94
CA VAL A 743 -5.10 -15.60 9.66
C VAL A 743 -3.74 -15.46 10.37
N TRP A 744 -2.88 -16.49 10.30
CA TRP A 744 -1.61 -16.54 11.02
C TRP A 744 -0.41 -16.22 10.12
N ALA A 745 0.46 -15.30 10.56
CA ALA A 745 1.77 -15.06 9.95
C ALA A 745 2.84 -16.07 10.40
N GLY A 746 2.57 -16.82 11.48
CA GLY A 746 3.48 -17.79 12.08
C GLY A 746 2.89 -18.42 13.34
N GLU A 747 3.68 -19.20 14.11
CA GLU A 747 3.19 -19.85 15.33
C GLU A 747 2.69 -18.82 16.37
N GLY A 748 1.37 -18.64 16.44
CA GLY A 748 0.68 -17.81 17.44
C GLY A 748 0.68 -16.31 17.18
N GLN A 749 1.11 -15.86 15.99
CA GLN A 749 1.10 -14.45 15.59
C GLN A 749 0.12 -14.23 14.43
N LEU A 750 -0.87 -13.36 14.64
CA LEU A 750 -1.80 -12.95 13.58
C LEU A 750 -1.04 -12.20 12.48
N ILE A 751 -1.54 -12.29 11.25
CA ILE A 751 -1.14 -11.39 10.18
C ILE A 751 -1.49 -9.96 10.63
N GLY A 752 -0.59 -8.99 10.35
CA GLY A 752 -0.68 -7.62 10.88
C GLY A 752 -2.05 -6.97 10.67
N ALA A 753 -2.64 -7.12 9.48
CA ALA A 753 -3.97 -6.57 9.19
C ALA A 753 -5.05 -7.03 10.18
N TYR A 754 -5.06 -8.29 10.62
CA TYR A 754 -6.03 -8.80 11.59
C TYR A 754 -5.77 -8.29 13.02
N GLU A 755 -4.52 -7.98 13.36
CA GLU A 755 -4.19 -7.35 14.65
C GLU A 755 -4.62 -5.88 14.67
N GLU A 756 -4.63 -5.21 13.50
CA GLU A 756 -5.09 -3.83 13.35
C GLU A 756 -6.61 -3.69 13.30
N TRP A 757 -7.30 -4.55 12.54
CA TRP A 757 -8.76 -4.45 12.38
C TRP A 757 -9.52 -4.65 13.69
N VAL A 758 -9.05 -5.52 14.60
CA VAL A 758 -9.68 -5.71 15.92
C VAL A 758 -9.60 -4.50 16.85
N GLN A 759 -8.90 -3.44 16.45
CA GLN A 759 -8.78 -2.17 17.15
C GLN A 759 -9.77 -1.10 16.63
N ARG A 760 -10.65 -1.47 15.68
CA ARG A 760 -11.44 -0.48 14.93
C ARG A 760 -12.86 -0.96 14.61
N GLU A 761 -13.82 -0.06 14.78
CA GLU A 761 -15.18 -0.20 14.26
C GLU A 761 -15.68 1.15 13.77
N TYR A 762 -16.03 1.26 12.49
CA TYR A 762 -16.52 2.52 11.93
C TYR A 762 -17.80 2.34 11.13
N ILE A 763 -18.81 3.14 11.44
CA ILE A 763 -20.06 3.22 10.69
C ILE A 763 -19.84 4.10 9.45
N ALA A 764 -20.08 3.54 8.27
CA ALA A 764 -20.05 4.24 6.98
C ALA A 764 -21.34 5.05 6.75
N GLU A 765 -22.49 4.41 6.90
CA GLU A 765 -23.79 5.06 6.72
C GLU A 765 -24.84 4.46 7.64
N GLU A 766 -25.80 5.27 8.09
CA GLU A 766 -27.02 4.80 8.72
C GLU A 766 -28.25 5.42 8.04
N TYR A 767 -29.21 4.59 7.63
CA TYR A 767 -30.44 5.03 6.99
C TYR A 767 -31.66 4.21 7.41
N THR A 768 -32.86 4.78 7.31
CA THR A 768 -34.11 4.10 7.68
C THR A 768 -34.98 3.85 6.46
N LEU A 769 -35.41 2.60 6.28
CA LEU A 769 -36.42 2.19 5.32
C LEU A 769 -37.77 2.07 6.02
N SER A 770 -38.82 2.64 5.44
CA SER A 770 -40.18 2.52 6.00
C SER A 770 -40.99 1.45 5.28
N GLY A 771 -41.65 0.57 6.04
CA GLY A 771 -42.39 -0.60 5.56
C GLY A 771 -43.66 -0.29 4.74
N GLY A 772 -43.83 0.96 4.30
CA GLY A 772 -45.02 1.47 3.61
C GLY A 772 -44.82 1.92 2.15
N ASP A 773 -43.58 2.04 1.66
CA ASP A 773 -43.32 2.57 0.31
C ASP A 773 -43.52 1.56 -0.84
N VAL A 774 -43.92 0.33 -0.49
CA VAL A 774 -44.20 -0.80 -1.40
C VAL A 774 -45.36 -0.57 -2.40
N VAL A 775 -45.98 0.62 -2.44
CA VAL A 775 -47.06 0.95 -3.39
C VAL A 775 -46.71 2.10 -4.35
N ALA A 776 -45.56 2.78 -4.20
CA ALA A 776 -45.21 3.93 -5.03
C ALA A 776 -44.27 3.63 -6.22
N MET A 777 -43.59 2.48 -6.26
CA MET A 777 -42.63 2.12 -7.32
C MET A 777 -43.17 1.14 -8.38
N MET A 778 -44.48 0.88 -8.46
CA MET A 778 -45.06 0.08 -9.57
C MET A 778 -45.14 0.83 -10.92
N THR A 779 -44.31 1.85 -11.12
CA THR A 779 -44.05 2.47 -12.43
C THR A 779 -42.59 2.89 -12.56
N VAL A 780 -41.69 1.92 -12.65
CA VAL A 780 -40.43 2.09 -13.38
C VAL A 780 -40.67 1.49 -14.78
N PRO A 781 -40.29 2.19 -15.88
CA PRO A 781 -40.49 1.65 -17.21
C PRO A 781 -39.64 0.40 -17.38
N HIS A 782 -40.28 -0.65 -17.88
CA HIS A 782 -39.62 -1.80 -18.49
C HIS A 782 -38.56 -1.29 -19.48
N ILE A 783 -37.28 -1.37 -19.12
CA ILE A 783 -36.21 -1.36 -20.11
C ILE A 783 -36.34 -2.75 -20.75
N GLU A 784 -37.12 -2.80 -21.82
CA GLU A 784 -37.15 -3.96 -22.70
C GLU A 784 -35.72 -4.22 -23.18
N ALA A 785 -35.28 -5.46 -22.98
CA ALA A 785 -34.19 -6.06 -23.72
C ALA A 785 -34.54 -6.04 -25.22
N ASP A 786 -34.27 -4.92 -25.89
CA ASP A 786 -34.44 -4.77 -27.33
C ASP A 786 -33.28 -3.93 -27.91
N ALA A 787 -32.05 -4.45 -27.71
CA ALA A 787 -30.86 -3.99 -28.43
C ALA A 787 -29.92 -5.14 -28.86
N ALA A 788 -30.41 -6.39 -28.91
CA ALA A 788 -29.68 -7.55 -29.45
C ALA A 788 -30.37 -8.19 -30.67
N ALA A 789 -31.33 -7.48 -31.30
CA ALA A 789 -32.11 -8.00 -32.42
C ALA A 789 -32.25 -7.04 -33.62
N GLU A 790 -31.22 -6.26 -33.94
CA GLU A 790 -31.06 -5.66 -35.28
C GLU A 790 -29.64 -5.85 -35.82
N HIS A 791 -29.24 -7.10 -36.07
CA HIS A 791 -28.27 -7.39 -37.13
C HIS A 791 -28.48 -8.74 -37.82
N HIS A 792 -29.73 -9.20 -37.89
CA HIS A 792 -30.14 -10.33 -38.73
C HIS A 792 -31.16 -9.88 -39.80
N LYS A 793 -30.67 -9.07 -40.75
CA LYS A 793 -31.20 -8.93 -42.11
C LYS A 793 -30.26 -8.01 -42.88
N ASP A 794 -29.22 -8.61 -43.45
CA ASP A 794 -28.59 -8.25 -44.74
C ASP A 794 -27.32 -9.09 -44.89
N ALA A 795 -27.51 -10.41 -45.05
CA ALA A 795 -26.47 -11.33 -45.49
C ALA A 795 -27.11 -12.52 -46.24
N GLU A 796 -27.97 -12.22 -47.20
CA GLU A 796 -28.33 -13.13 -48.29
C GLU A 796 -28.11 -12.37 -49.61
N GLU A 797 -26.85 -12.18 -49.99
CA GLU A 797 -26.36 -12.06 -51.37
C GLU A 797 -24.84 -11.94 -51.31
N ASP A 798 -24.15 -13.07 -51.23
CA ASP A 798 -23.01 -13.40 -52.10
C ASP A 798 -22.46 -14.79 -51.73
N GLN A 799 -23.28 -15.80 -52.04
CA GLN A 799 -22.74 -17.03 -52.61
C GLN A 799 -22.24 -16.69 -54.03
N GLU A 800 -20.93 -16.62 -54.23
CA GLU A 800 -20.21 -17.36 -55.27
C GLU A 800 -18.71 -17.03 -55.23
N LEU A 801 -17.89 -18.08 -55.38
CA LEU A 801 -16.41 -18.15 -55.36
C LEU A 801 -15.85 -18.34 -53.94
N GLU A 802 -15.23 -19.45 -53.54
CA GLU A 802 -14.68 -20.55 -54.34
C GLU A 802 -14.40 -21.74 -53.40
N LEU A 803 -15.13 -22.84 -53.59
CA LEU A 803 -14.61 -24.17 -53.29
C LEU A 803 -13.52 -24.46 -54.33
N ALA A 804 -12.24 -24.32 -53.96
CA ALA A 804 -11.16 -25.05 -54.63
C ALA A 804 -9.90 -25.14 -53.75
N GLU A 805 -9.60 -26.38 -53.34
CA GLU A 805 -8.27 -26.99 -53.28
C GLU A 805 -7.22 -26.34 -52.36
N ALA A 806 -6.95 -26.93 -51.18
CA ALA A 806 -5.96 -28.00 -51.04
C ALA A 806 -4.62 -27.75 -51.74
N GLN A 807 -3.58 -27.62 -50.90
CA GLN A 807 -2.19 -28.06 -51.14
C GLN A 807 -1.23 -27.20 -52.02
N LEU A 808 -0.08 -26.95 -51.39
CA LEU A 808 1.29 -27.15 -51.90
C LEU A 808 2.02 -26.01 -52.66
N VAL A 809 3.17 -25.62 -52.08
CA VAL A 809 4.39 -25.02 -52.67
C VAL A 809 4.24 -23.53 -53.05
N VAL A 810 4.99 -22.59 -52.47
CA VAL A 810 6.46 -22.43 -52.36
C VAL A 810 6.82 -21.81 -51.02
#